data_AF-A0A662X383-F1
#
_entry.id   AF-A0A662X383-F1
#
_cell.length_a   1.000
_cell.length_b   1.000
_cell.length_c   1.000
_cell.angle_alpha   90.00
_cell.angle_beta   90.00
_cell.angle_gamma   90.00
#
_symmetry.space_group_name_H-M   'P 1'
#
loop_
_entity.id
_entity.type
_entity.pdbx_description
1 polymer ?
#
loop_
_entity_poly.entity_id
_entity_poly.type
_entity_poly.pdbx_seq_one_letter_code
_entity_poly.pdbx_strand_id
1 'polypeptide(L)'
;MSAPSNGLGNMLPLGHDLAGTSSQKKKKPGRSPSLIWQLLTDEPDPQRRNAAACKHCKQQLAMQQSMPDSLMDPTTIGVSLKDDATAQGKDKMGGGMVRERKGKSGGALSKAQHERLEEALAMHAYVTGMGFEAMEECHLARAMAILRTNVKLPEKKRLEGDLLHRCYDKMHKQVWGFLTASSTRVCLKRDAWSNMNLYNTSNPEEAYVTYMAVNNDKRFFLESEKAAGDDAQYNSILIAQDIKRMMAPIVSNVSGVVTGSTEYHSRAWEMLKAEYPTKFFYGCISHALHLAIMDIFGPEKSVENDPRRLTPQVPMDFPFQDLVEFTNNCNELLSFFSSYQYAPKFKMFDSQLLHTMKSFANASPTMAWGSLAARFRLLAQAEDVLQTIVSDPDFVGPNAPVNQRATRQSIKEFVLSLNWKMTLEKAVTILTPIELILYKFQDDRAPISEVYFESKHLLTDFDAVFGLTTVELEYIKKVVTERWQYVLSEAHGLAFLLDPRYIGKSMTRDYREQIEELIFNFPETDQDMGLNEERKRAISAEYTDYVIYAKNQRANRTFKWEMLEKGNRSPLQFWMTDADDWPHLKSLALTLFSLAPSSVASEKTLCKSTLAQSSRRNKLSFDDMRRLAFICINDSQFTGGRVAGDLQNNTLPDFMGDTALSPDGMMMWMI
;
A
#
# COMPACT_ATOMS: atom_id res chain seq x y z
N MET A 1 63.94 -29.76 -11.72
CA MET A 1 64.53 -30.23 -10.44
C MET A 1 63.61 -29.77 -9.32
N SER A 2 63.05 -30.52 -8.40
CA SER A 2 62.95 -31.95 -8.12
C SER A 2 61.89 -32.03 -7.01
N ALA A 3 60.74 -32.67 -7.23
CA ALA A 3 59.99 -33.27 -6.10
C ALA A 3 60.70 -34.59 -5.71
N PRO A 4 60.51 -35.21 -4.53
CA PRO A 4 59.21 -35.84 -4.19
C PRO A 4 58.87 -36.12 -2.69
N SER A 5 57.62 -36.59 -2.47
CA SER A 5 57.17 -37.72 -1.59
C SER A 5 57.33 -37.64 -0.06
N ASN A 6 56.54 -38.29 0.80
CA ASN A 6 55.27 -39.05 0.80
C ASN A 6 55.01 -39.45 2.28
N GLY A 7 53.74 -39.69 2.64
CA GLY A 7 53.38 -40.96 3.31
C GLY A 7 53.04 -41.01 4.81
N LEU A 8 51.73 -41.15 5.08
CA LEU A 8 51.06 -42.24 5.83
C LEU A 8 51.27 -42.45 7.35
N GLY A 9 50.16 -42.64 8.07
CA GLY A 9 49.99 -43.85 8.90
C GLY A 9 49.50 -43.72 10.35
N ASN A 10 48.18 -43.75 10.55
CA ASN A 10 47.40 -44.54 11.52
C ASN A 10 48.14 -45.34 12.63
N MET A 11 47.67 -45.25 13.90
CA MET A 11 47.04 -46.35 14.68
C MET A 11 47.11 -46.17 16.22
N LEU A 12 46.01 -46.61 16.85
CA LEU A 12 45.77 -46.82 18.28
C LEU A 12 46.71 -47.86 18.93
N PRO A 13 46.74 -47.91 20.27
CA PRO A 13 46.65 -49.17 21.04
C PRO A 13 45.48 -49.11 22.06
N LEU A 14 44.57 -50.10 22.19
CA LEU A 14 44.67 -51.40 22.90
C LEU A 14 45.25 -51.22 24.33
N GLY A 15 44.66 -51.56 25.48
CA GLY A 15 43.49 -52.38 25.87
C GLY A 15 43.86 -53.13 27.17
N HIS A 16 42.98 -53.17 28.19
CA HIS A 16 42.71 -54.28 29.16
C HIS A 16 42.12 -53.83 30.53
N ASP A 17 40.84 -54.20 30.73
CA ASP A 17 40.31 -55.09 31.79
C ASP A 17 40.45 -54.82 33.31
N LEU A 18 39.31 -54.55 34.00
CA LEU A 18 38.42 -55.51 34.70
C LEU A 18 37.76 -54.99 36.02
N ALA A 19 36.47 -55.31 36.14
CA ALA A 19 35.65 -55.59 37.34
C ALA A 19 35.00 -54.44 38.19
N GLY A 20 33.68 -54.57 38.41
CA GLY A 20 33.06 -54.31 39.73
C GLY A 20 31.99 -53.21 39.89
N THR A 21 30.77 -53.46 39.41
CA THR A 21 29.44 -53.04 39.93
C THR A 21 29.30 -51.86 40.94
N SER A 22 28.55 -50.81 40.57
CA SER A 22 27.36 -50.34 41.33
C SER A 22 26.49 -49.36 40.52
N SER A 23 25.18 -49.48 40.68
CA SER A 23 24.13 -48.75 39.96
C SER A 23 23.96 -47.31 40.48
N GLN A 24 24.19 -46.31 39.63
CA GLN A 24 23.60 -44.97 39.79
C GLN A 24 23.07 -44.42 38.46
N LYS A 25 21.81 -43.98 38.50
CA LYS A 25 21.03 -43.45 37.36
C LYS A 25 21.72 -42.24 36.71
N LYS A 26 22.18 -42.38 35.46
CA LYS A 26 22.62 -41.23 34.63
C LYS A 26 21.41 -40.41 34.20
N LYS A 27 21.34 -39.14 34.66
CA LYS A 27 20.41 -38.12 34.15
C LYS A 27 20.71 -37.83 32.67
N LYS A 28 19.67 -37.68 31.84
CA LYS A 28 19.78 -37.33 30.41
C LYS A 28 20.49 -35.97 30.24
N PRO A 29 21.32 -35.79 29.19
CA PRO A 29 22.02 -34.53 28.94
C PRO A 29 21.03 -33.44 28.51
N GLY A 30 21.18 -32.24 29.09
CA GLY A 30 20.39 -31.06 28.77
C GLY A 30 20.65 -30.53 27.34
N ARG A 31 19.69 -29.74 26.84
CA ARG A 31 19.70 -29.09 25.52
C ARG A 31 20.98 -28.26 25.32
N SER A 32 21.62 -28.35 24.16
CA SER A 32 22.76 -27.49 23.82
C SER A 32 22.39 -25.99 23.89
N PRO A 33 23.32 -25.10 24.31
CA PRO A 33 23.03 -23.68 24.45
C PRO A 33 22.55 -23.03 23.16
N SER A 34 21.56 -22.14 23.28
CA SER A 34 21.28 -21.15 22.24
C SER A 34 22.50 -20.23 22.09
N LEU A 35 22.94 -20.01 20.85
CA LEU A 35 24.11 -19.19 20.51
C LEU A 35 24.06 -17.79 21.13
N ILE A 36 22.85 -17.27 21.40
CA ILE A 36 22.66 -15.93 21.95
C ILE A 36 23.28 -15.74 23.33
N TRP A 37 23.42 -16.80 24.13
CA TRP A 37 24.02 -16.70 25.47
C TRP A 37 25.54 -16.49 25.43
N GLN A 38 26.23 -16.98 24.38
CA GLN A 38 27.66 -16.70 24.17
C GLN A 38 27.93 -15.21 23.91
N LEU A 39 26.93 -14.48 23.41
CA LEU A 39 27.02 -13.04 23.16
C LEU A 39 26.83 -12.20 24.43
N LEU A 40 26.21 -12.75 25.46
CA LEU A 40 25.78 -12.00 26.65
C LEU A 40 26.62 -12.30 27.90
N THR A 41 27.23 -13.47 28.02
CA THR A 41 28.03 -13.84 29.21
C THR A 41 29.26 -14.67 28.85
N ASP A 42 30.31 -14.57 29.66
CA ASP A 42 31.55 -15.35 29.51
C ASP A 42 31.54 -16.62 30.40
N GLU A 43 30.38 -16.93 31.00
CA GLU A 43 30.22 -18.07 31.89
C GLU A 43 30.22 -19.39 31.11
N PRO A 44 31.04 -20.39 31.50
CA PRO A 44 31.24 -21.61 30.69
C PRO A 44 30.01 -22.54 30.64
N ASP A 45 29.16 -22.52 31.67
CA ASP A 45 27.95 -23.35 31.76
C ASP A 45 26.75 -22.53 32.29
N PRO A 46 26.23 -21.55 31.54
CA PRO A 46 25.22 -20.62 32.04
C PRO A 46 23.91 -21.34 32.39
N GLN A 47 23.57 -22.42 31.68
CA GLN A 47 22.36 -23.23 31.91
C GLN A 47 22.30 -23.93 33.28
N ARG A 48 23.43 -24.05 33.98
CA ARG A 48 23.48 -24.65 35.32
C ARG A 48 23.24 -23.65 36.44
N ARG A 49 23.04 -22.38 36.10
CA ARG A 49 22.84 -21.29 37.06
C ARG A 49 21.54 -20.55 36.78
N ASN A 50 20.93 -20.05 37.86
CA ASN A 50 19.68 -19.29 37.78
C ASN A 50 19.90 -17.86 37.28
N ALA A 51 21.15 -17.38 37.29
CA ALA A 51 21.53 -16.09 36.73
C ALA A 51 23.01 -16.07 36.29
N ALA A 52 23.34 -15.22 35.32
CA ALA A 52 24.71 -14.94 34.87
C ALA A 52 24.91 -13.43 34.68
N ALA A 53 26.12 -12.91 34.89
CA ALA A 53 26.40 -11.49 34.69
C ALA A 53 26.57 -11.18 33.19
N CYS A 54 25.94 -10.10 32.73
CA CYS A 54 26.12 -9.58 31.39
C CYS A 54 27.55 -9.03 31.22
N LYS A 55 28.25 -9.43 30.17
CA LYS A 55 29.63 -8.96 29.94
C LYS A 55 29.72 -7.48 29.57
N HIS A 56 28.65 -6.92 29.01
CA HIS A 56 28.57 -5.52 28.53
C HIS A 56 28.16 -4.52 29.60
N CYS A 57 27.12 -4.82 30.40
CA CYS A 57 26.58 -3.88 31.39
C CYS A 57 26.78 -4.33 32.85
N LYS A 58 27.40 -5.50 33.09
CA LYS A 58 27.63 -6.10 34.41
C LYS A 58 26.36 -6.39 35.24
N GLN A 59 25.17 -6.20 34.66
CA GLN A 59 23.90 -6.51 35.30
C GLN A 59 23.63 -8.03 35.29
N GLN A 60 22.98 -8.56 36.33
CA GLN A 60 22.61 -9.98 36.38
C GLN A 60 21.43 -10.29 35.46
N LEU A 61 21.63 -11.26 34.57
CA LEU A 61 20.61 -11.83 33.68
C LEU A 61 20.09 -13.12 34.31
N ALA A 62 18.82 -13.15 34.72
CA ALA A 62 18.17 -14.36 35.23
C ALA A 62 17.84 -15.32 34.07
N MET A 63 18.20 -16.60 34.20
CA MET A 63 18.00 -17.60 33.14
C MET A 63 16.62 -18.27 33.14
N GLN A 64 15.75 -17.95 34.10
CA GLN A 64 14.35 -18.37 34.09
C GLN A 64 13.57 -17.52 35.10
N GLN A 65 12.73 -16.61 34.64
CA GLN A 65 11.60 -16.12 35.45
C GLN A 65 10.34 -16.79 34.91
N SER A 66 9.77 -17.71 35.69
CA SER A 66 8.32 -17.91 35.63
C SER A 66 7.69 -16.58 36.00
N MET A 67 6.89 -16.02 35.10
CA MET A 67 6.13 -14.78 35.35
C MET A 67 5.39 -14.90 36.70
N PRO A 68 5.48 -13.89 37.59
CA PRO A 68 4.63 -13.87 38.78
C PRO A 68 3.17 -13.66 38.34
N ASP A 69 2.25 -14.45 38.93
CA ASP A 69 0.80 -14.46 38.67
C ASP A 69 0.06 -13.14 39.04
N SER A 70 0.78 -12.04 39.28
CA SER A 70 0.22 -10.77 39.79
C SER A 70 0.18 -9.62 38.78
N LEU A 71 0.11 -9.91 37.47
CA LEU A 71 -0.13 -8.91 36.41
C LEU A 71 -1.42 -9.18 35.60
N MET A 72 -2.37 -9.91 36.18
CA MET A 72 -3.74 -9.96 35.69
C MET A 72 -4.61 -9.07 36.58
N ASP A 73 -4.53 -7.76 36.38
CA ASP A 73 -5.54 -6.83 36.87
C ASP A 73 -6.58 -6.60 35.74
N PRO A 74 -7.81 -7.11 35.85
CA PRO A 74 -8.85 -6.94 34.84
C PRO A 74 -9.57 -5.61 35.08
N THR A 75 -8.90 -4.50 34.79
CA THR A 75 -9.50 -3.16 34.90
C THR A 75 -9.18 -2.32 33.67
N THR A 76 -9.59 -2.78 32.49
CA THR A 76 -9.77 -1.90 31.30
C THR A 76 -10.63 -2.48 30.17
N ILE A 77 -11.38 -3.57 30.40
CA ILE A 77 -12.40 -4.05 29.45
C ILE A 77 -13.71 -4.24 30.20
N GLY A 78 -14.44 -3.14 30.41
CA GLY A 78 -15.80 -3.15 30.92
C GLY A 78 -16.81 -3.28 29.78
N VAL A 79 -17.07 -4.50 29.31
CA VAL A 79 -18.37 -4.83 28.72
C VAL A 79 -19.14 -5.57 29.79
N SER A 80 -20.09 -4.86 30.39
CA SER A 80 -20.90 -5.31 31.53
C SER A 80 -21.66 -6.58 31.18
N LEU A 81 -21.34 -7.68 31.87
CA LEU A 81 -22.17 -8.88 31.94
C LEU A 81 -23.12 -8.70 33.12
N LYS A 82 -24.40 -8.42 32.83
CA LYS A 82 -25.49 -8.51 33.80
C LYS A 82 -26.19 -9.84 33.57
N ASP A 83 -25.96 -10.80 34.45
CA ASP A 83 -26.75 -12.03 34.55
C ASP A 83 -27.82 -11.83 35.63
N ASP A 84 -29.08 -11.78 35.21
CA ASP A 84 -30.24 -11.95 36.07
C ASP A 84 -30.43 -13.44 36.38
N ALA A 85 -30.30 -13.83 37.64
CA ALA A 85 -30.88 -15.06 38.15
C ALA A 85 -31.20 -14.92 39.65
N THR A 86 -32.43 -14.53 39.93
CA THR A 86 -33.07 -14.70 41.24
C THR A 86 -33.63 -16.13 41.34
N ALA A 87 -33.24 -16.88 42.38
CA ALA A 87 -34.10 -17.85 43.08
C ALA A 87 -33.40 -18.43 44.32
N GLN A 88 -34.19 -18.56 45.37
CA GLN A 88 -33.85 -18.81 46.78
C GLN A 88 -33.44 -20.26 47.10
N GLY A 89 -32.70 -20.44 48.20
CA GLY A 89 -32.59 -21.74 48.90
C GLY A 89 -31.53 -21.77 50.01
N LYS A 90 -31.98 -21.88 51.27
CA LYS A 90 -31.25 -21.73 52.55
C LYS A 90 -30.29 -22.86 52.94
N ASP A 91 -29.23 -22.46 53.67
CA ASP A 91 -28.58 -23.04 54.87
C ASP A 91 -28.36 -24.57 55.04
N LYS A 92 -27.10 -24.99 55.19
CA LYS A 92 -26.47 -25.33 56.49
C LYS A 92 -25.02 -25.85 56.37
N MET A 93 -24.19 -25.43 57.33
CA MET A 93 -22.80 -25.84 57.60
C MET A 93 -22.64 -27.34 57.89
N GLY A 94 -21.45 -27.88 57.54
CA GLY A 94 -20.99 -29.17 58.06
C GLY A 94 -19.63 -29.63 57.49
N GLY A 95 -18.59 -29.50 58.32
CA GLY A 95 -17.20 -29.96 58.24
C GLY A 95 -16.75 -31.08 57.29
N GLY A 96 -15.59 -30.85 56.67
CA GLY A 96 -14.42 -31.74 56.72
C GLY A 96 -14.42 -33.02 55.88
N MET A 97 -13.72 -32.98 54.74
CA MET A 97 -12.63 -33.93 54.45
C MET A 97 -11.90 -33.51 53.16
N VAL A 98 -10.58 -33.45 53.24
CA VAL A 98 -9.66 -33.24 52.11
C VAL A 98 -9.91 -34.35 51.09
N ARG A 99 -10.48 -33.97 49.94
CA ARG A 99 -10.58 -34.84 48.78
C ARG A 99 -9.66 -34.26 47.71
N GLU A 100 -8.60 -35.00 47.40
CA GLU A 100 -7.68 -34.73 46.30
C GLU A 100 -8.44 -34.21 45.09
N ARG A 101 -8.15 -32.97 44.67
CA ARG A 101 -8.54 -32.47 43.36
C ARG A 101 -7.71 -33.23 42.33
N LYS A 102 -8.20 -34.42 41.94
CA LYS A 102 -7.90 -35.00 40.63
C LYS A 102 -8.11 -33.89 39.60
N GLY A 103 -7.06 -33.58 38.84
CA GLY A 103 -7.10 -32.58 37.77
C GLY A 103 -8.31 -32.82 36.89
N LYS A 104 -9.29 -31.91 36.94
CA LYS A 104 -10.36 -31.86 35.95
C LYS A 104 -9.69 -31.52 34.62
N SER A 105 -9.51 -32.55 33.79
CA SER A 105 -9.39 -32.40 32.35
C SER A 105 -10.43 -31.38 31.88
N GLY A 106 -9.99 -30.37 31.12
CA GLY A 106 -10.81 -29.23 30.72
C GLY A 106 -12.19 -29.66 30.23
N GLY A 107 -13.24 -29.11 30.83
CA GLY A 107 -14.62 -29.39 30.46
C GLY A 107 -14.90 -29.09 28.98
N ALA A 108 -15.95 -29.72 28.43
CA ALA A 108 -16.42 -29.42 27.07
C ALA A 108 -16.67 -27.92 26.89
N LEU A 109 -16.25 -27.36 25.75
CA LEU A 109 -16.54 -25.96 25.43
C LEU A 109 -18.07 -25.78 25.32
N SER A 110 -18.57 -24.62 25.77
CA SER A 110 -19.97 -24.27 25.50
C SER A 110 -20.20 -24.08 24.00
N LYS A 111 -21.46 -24.08 23.54
CA LYS A 111 -21.80 -23.83 22.13
C LYS A 111 -21.22 -22.50 21.64
N ALA A 112 -21.38 -21.43 22.43
CA ALA A 112 -20.84 -20.11 22.12
C ALA A 112 -19.29 -20.09 22.07
N GLN A 113 -18.63 -20.88 22.91
CA GLN A 113 -17.17 -20.99 22.88
C GLN A 113 -16.67 -21.74 21.64
N HIS A 114 -17.39 -22.79 21.21
CA HIS A 114 -17.09 -23.46 19.95
C HIS A 114 -17.27 -22.53 18.76
N GLU A 115 -18.39 -21.80 18.68
CA GLU A 115 -18.64 -20.86 17.59
C GLU A 115 -17.56 -19.78 17.49
N ARG A 116 -17.12 -19.20 18.62
CA ARG A 116 -16.03 -18.22 18.64
C ARG A 116 -14.69 -18.82 18.21
N LEU A 117 -14.41 -20.07 18.60
CA LEU A 117 -13.19 -20.76 18.19
C LEU A 117 -13.16 -21.02 16.68
N GLU A 118 -14.28 -21.50 16.13
CA GLU A 118 -14.41 -21.73 14.69
C GLU A 118 -14.24 -20.44 13.90
N GLU A 119 -14.82 -19.34 14.35
CA GLU A 119 -14.66 -18.03 13.72
C GLU A 119 -13.23 -17.51 13.80
N ALA A 120 -12.54 -17.68 14.93
CA ALA A 120 -11.14 -17.29 15.06
C ALA A 120 -10.24 -18.09 14.10
N LEU A 121 -10.49 -19.39 13.96
CA LEU A 121 -9.79 -20.25 13.01
C LEU A 121 -10.11 -19.88 11.55
N ALA A 122 -11.37 -19.56 11.26
CA ALA A 122 -11.80 -19.12 9.93
C ALA A 122 -11.14 -17.79 9.55
N MET A 123 -11.18 -16.79 10.44
CA MET A 123 -10.48 -15.52 10.26
C MET A 123 -8.99 -15.73 10.03
N HIS A 124 -8.33 -16.61 10.80
CA HIS A 124 -6.93 -16.95 10.56
C HIS A 124 -6.70 -17.50 9.14
N ALA A 125 -7.54 -18.42 8.67
CA ALA A 125 -7.43 -18.95 7.31
C ALA A 125 -7.61 -17.86 6.24
N TYR A 126 -8.60 -16.99 6.41
CA TYR A 126 -8.91 -15.92 5.49
C TYR A 126 -7.77 -14.90 5.39
N VAL A 127 -7.34 -14.32 6.51
CA VAL A 127 -6.37 -13.22 6.51
C VAL A 127 -4.95 -13.67 6.14
N THR A 128 -4.63 -14.97 6.28
CA THR A 128 -3.31 -15.52 5.93
C THR A 128 -3.26 -16.14 4.53
N GLY A 129 -4.41 -16.36 3.88
CA GLY A 129 -4.47 -17.03 2.58
C GLY A 129 -4.12 -18.52 2.66
N MET A 130 -4.34 -19.12 3.83
CA MET A 130 -4.17 -20.55 4.04
C MET A 130 -5.14 -21.33 3.16
N GLY A 131 -4.66 -22.44 2.59
CA GLY A 131 -5.55 -23.37 1.89
C GLY A 131 -6.53 -24.00 2.88
N PHE A 132 -7.81 -24.02 2.57
CA PHE A 132 -8.83 -24.48 3.52
C PHE A 132 -8.69 -25.96 3.91
N GLU A 133 -8.12 -26.78 3.04
CA GLU A 133 -7.76 -28.17 3.32
C GLU A 133 -6.71 -28.28 4.44
N ALA A 134 -5.85 -27.28 4.62
CA ALA A 134 -4.85 -27.27 5.70
C ALA A 134 -5.48 -27.11 7.09
N MET A 135 -6.73 -26.62 7.18
CA MET A 135 -7.47 -26.58 8.45
C MET A 135 -7.85 -27.99 8.93
N GLU A 136 -7.91 -28.97 8.02
CA GLU A 136 -8.26 -30.36 8.33
C GLU A 136 -7.01 -31.23 8.57
N GLU A 137 -5.82 -30.65 8.54
CA GLU A 137 -4.56 -31.39 8.66
C GLU A 137 -4.42 -32.06 10.04
N CYS A 138 -3.97 -33.32 10.03
CA CYS A 138 -3.99 -34.19 11.20
C CYS A 138 -3.11 -33.69 12.36
N HIS A 139 -2.03 -32.97 12.07
CA HIS A 139 -1.16 -32.38 13.07
C HIS A 139 -1.78 -31.14 13.70
N LEU A 140 -2.51 -30.31 12.95
CA LEU A 140 -3.27 -29.19 13.50
C LEU A 140 -4.40 -29.70 14.41
N ALA A 141 -5.12 -30.73 13.97
CA ALA A 141 -6.15 -31.39 14.79
C ALA A 141 -5.56 -31.95 16.08
N ARG A 142 -4.40 -32.61 16.01
CA ARG A 142 -3.68 -33.12 17.18
C ARG A 142 -3.23 -32.00 18.11
N ALA A 143 -2.72 -30.89 17.58
CA ALA A 143 -2.31 -29.73 18.37
C ALA A 143 -3.49 -29.15 19.16
N MET A 144 -4.66 -29.01 18.53
CA MET A 144 -5.88 -28.57 19.22
C MET A 144 -6.38 -29.60 20.23
N ALA A 145 -6.28 -30.90 19.94
CA ALA A 145 -6.67 -31.96 20.85
C ALA A 145 -5.80 -32.00 22.13
N ILE A 146 -4.52 -31.62 22.05
CA ILE A 146 -3.64 -31.45 23.22
C ILE A 146 -4.17 -30.35 24.14
N LEU A 147 -4.65 -29.24 23.57
CA LEU A 147 -5.23 -28.14 24.35
C LEU A 147 -6.61 -28.52 24.90
N ARG A 148 -7.46 -29.13 24.05
CA ARG A 148 -8.79 -29.65 24.41
C ARG A 148 -9.21 -30.81 23.50
N THR A 149 -9.44 -31.97 24.10
CA THR A 149 -9.69 -33.24 23.40
C THR A 149 -10.94 -33.28 22.52
N ASN A 150 -11.93 -32.39 22.77
CA ASN A 150 -13.22 -32.41 22.09
C ASN A 150 -13.38 -31.27 21.07
N VAL A 151 -12.33 -30.53 20.75
CA VAL A 151 -12.36 -29.48 19.73
C VAL A 151 -12.37 -30.12 18.35
N LYS A 152 -13.40 -29.80 17.56
CA LYS A 152 -13.42 -30.09 16.12
C LYS A 152 -12.94 -28.86 15.36
N LEU A 153 -12.05 -29.08 14.41
CA LEU A 153 -11.63 -28.03 13.48
C LEU A 153 -12.71 -27.81 12.41
N PRO A 154 -12.84 -26.58 11.88
CA PRO A 154 -13.72 -26.30 10.77
C PRO A 154 -13.38 -27.13 9.53
N GLU A 155 -14.40 -27.71 8.92
CA GLU A 155 -14.29 -28.37 7.62
C GLU A 155 -14.18 -27.31 6.50
N LYS A 156 -13.49 -27.66 5.40
CA LYS A 156 -13.33 -26.85 4.19
C LYS A 156 -14.66 -26.30 3.69
N LYS A 157 -15.69 -27.15 3.59
CA LYS A 157 -17.02 -26.77 3.11
C LYS A 157 -17.65 -25.65 3.95
N ARG A 158 -17.34 -25.62 5.25
CA ARG A 158 -17.81 -24.58 6.17
C ARG A 158 -17.02 -23.29 6.00
N LEU A 159 -15.71 -23.40 5.80
CA LEU A 159 -14.84 -22.26 5.47
C LEU A 159 -15.21 -21.60 4.13
N GLU A 160 -15.71 -22.36 3.16
CA GLU A 160 -16.21 -21.86 1.87
C GLU A 160 -17.63 -21.29 1.94
N GLY A 161 -18.39 -21.61 2.99
CA GLY A 161 -19.81 -21.27 3.12
C GLY A 161 -20.14 -20.53 4.41
N ASP A 162 -20.71 -21.25 5.39
CA ASP A 162 -21.34 -20.63 6.57
C ASP A 162 -20.39 -19.77 7.41
N LEU A 163 -19.11 -20.17 7.53
CA LEU A 163 -18.12 -19.40 8.28
C LEU A 163 -17.70 -18.14 7.52
N LEU A 164 -17.59 -18.21 6.19
CA LEU A 164 -17.22 -17.05 5.38
C LEU A 164 -18.28 -15.96 5.48
N HIS A 165 -19.55 -16.34 5.31
CA HIS A 165 -20.67 -15.40 5.38
C HIS A 165 -20.80 -14.80 6.79
N ARG A 166 -20.66 -15.61 7.85
CA ARG A 166 -20.69 -15.10 9.23
C ARG A 166 -19.54 -14.15 9.54
N CYS A 167 -18.31 -14.48 9.13
CA CYS A 167 -17.15 -13.63 9.34
C CYS A 167 -17.28 -12.32 8.54
N TYR A 168 -17.76 -12.40 7.30
CA TYR A 168 -18.06 -11.24 6.47
C TYR A 168 -19.10 -10.34 7.13
N ASP A 169 -20.25 -10.87 7.56
CA ASP A 169 -21.31 -10.08 8.19
C ASP A 169 -20.83 -9.37 9.46
N LYS A 170 -19.96 -10.03 10.23
CA LYS A 170 -19.32 -9.44 11.42
C LYS A 170 -18.37 -8.31 11.04
N MET A 171 -17.46 -8.53 10.09
CA MET A 171 -16.54 -7.49 9.61
C MET A 171 -17.30 -6.32 9.00
N HIS A 172 -18.32 -6.59 8.18
CA HIS A 172 -19.18 -5.59 7.56
C HIS A 172 -19.88 -4.73 8.63
N LYS A 173 -20.47 -5.35 9.66
CA LYS A 173 -21.05 -4.61 10.79
C LYS A 173 -20.01 -3.79 11.56
N GLN A 174 -18.78 -4.27 11.70
CA GLN A 174 -17.71 -3.52 12.37
C GLN A 174 -17.27 -2.30 11.54
N VAL A 175 -17.03 -2.46 10.25
CA VAL A 175 -16.63 -1.39 9.32
C VAL A 175 -17.71 -0.32 9.25
N TRP A 176 -18.95 -0.70 8.89
CA TRP A 176 -20.03 0.25 8.76
C TRP A 176 -20.51 0.79 10.10
N GLY A 177 -20.45 0.00 11.17
CA GLY A 177 -20.69 0.47 12.53
C GLY A 177 -19.70 1.56 12.94
N PHE A 178 -18.42 1.39 12.61
CA PHE A 178 -17.41 2.43 12.84
C PHE A 178 -17.69 3.68 12.00
N LEU A 179 -17.95 3.53 10.70
CA LEU A 179 -18.15 4.66 9.79
C LEU A 179 -19.42 5.46 10.10
N THR A 180 -20.47 4.81 10.62
CA THR A 180 -21.76 5.46 10.94
C THR A 180 -21.82 6.01 12.36
N ALA A 181 -21.22 5.33 13.35
CA ALA A 181 -21.23 5.78 14.74
C ALA A 181 -20.16 6.83 15.04
N SER A 182 -19.09 6.88 14.25
CA SER A 182 -18.01 7.84 14.43
C SER A 182 -18.41 9.22 13.89
N SER A 183 -18.11 10.29 14.63
CA SER A 183 -18.16 11.67 14.12
C SER A 183 -16.89 12.07 13.35
N THR A 184 -16.06 11.09 13.00
CA THR A 184 -14.79 11.34 12.31
C THR A 184 -15.05 11.69 10.86
N ARG A 185 -14.37 12.74 10.39
CA ARG A 185 -14.38 13.15 9.00
C ARG A 185 -13.74 12.10 8.11
N VAL A 186 -14.41 11.77 7.02
CA VAL A 186 -14.00 10.74 6.06
C VAL A 186 -13.88 11.35 4.66
N CYS A 187 -12.84 10.96 3.95
CA CYS A 187 -12.73 11.15 2.51
C CYS A 187 -13.09 9.83 1.80
N LEU A 188 -13.98 9.90 0.81
CA LEU A 188 -14.30 8.76 -0.04
C LEU A 188 -13.37 8.76 -1.26
N LYS A 189 -12.73 7.63 -1.55
CA LYS A 189 -11.87 7.44 -2.71
C LYS A 189 -12.59 6.55 -3.71
N ARG A 190 -12.65 6.99 -4.98
CA ARG A 190 -13.14 6.20 -6.11
C ARG A 190 -12.01 5.94 -7.09
N ASP A 191 -11.49 4.73 -7.09
CA ASP A 191 -10.46 4.27 -8.02
C ASP A 191 -11.08 3.47 -9.17
N ALA A 192 -11.05 4.01 -10.38
CA ALA A 192 -11.58 3.37 -11.58
C ALA A 192 -10.56 3.32 -12.72
N TRP A 193 -9.29 3.65 -12.45
CA TRP A 193 -8.26 3.82 -13.49
C TRP A 193 -7.00 3.00 -13.20
N SER A 194 -6.76 2.61 -11.94
CA SER A 194 -5.62 1.74 -11.62
C SER A 194 -5.75 0.34 -12.22
N ASN A 195 -6.93 -0.03 -12.74
CA ASN A 195 -7.25 -1.34 -13.31
C ASN A 195 -6.82 -2.50 -12.41
N MET A 196 -6.90 -2.30 -11.09
CA MET A 196 -6.55 -3.31 -10.11
C MET A 196 -7.59 -4.44 -10.14
N ASN A 197 -7.26 -5.53 -10.84
CA ASN A 197 -8.06 -6.76 -10.80
C ASN A 197 -7.82 -7.46 -9.45
N LEU A 198 -8.55 -7.02 -8.44
CA LEU A 198 -8.48 -7.54 -7.07
C LEU A 198 -8.80 -9.03 -7.00
N TYR A 199 -9.65 -9.51 -7.91
CA TYR A 199 -10.20 -10.86 -7.90
C TYR A 199 -9.43 -11.84 -8.81
N ASN A 200 -8.37 -11.37 -9.48
CA ASN A 200 -7.53 -12.17 -10.37
C ASN A 200 -8.37 -12.95 -11.41
N THR A 201 -9.38 -12.30 -11.99
CA THR A 201 -10.17 -12.88 -13.08
C THR A 201 -9.29 -13.10 -14.31
N SER A 202 -9.60 -14.11 -15.12
CA SER A 202 -8.79 -14.51 -16.26
C SER A 202 -8.81 -13.53 -17.44
N ASN A 203 -9.67 -12.51 -17.40
CA ASN A 203 -9.79 -11.51 -18.45
C ASN A 203 -9.06 -10.20 -18.05
N PRO A 204 -7.91 -9.87 -18.68
CA PRO A 204 -7.16 -8.65 -18.38
C PRO A 204 -7.85 -7.36 -18.83
N GLU A 205 -8.90 -7.43 -19.65
CA GLU A 205 -9.67 -6.25 -20.10
C GLU A 205 -10.78 -5.85 -19.12
N GLU A 206 -10.98 -6.60 -18.03
CA GLU A 206 -11.98 -6.25 -17.03
C GLU A 206 -11.49 -5.11 -16.12
N ALA A 207 -12.05 -3.92 -16.33
CA ALA A 207 -11.89 -2.80 -15.41
C ALA A 207 -12.77 -2.96 -14.17
N TYR A 208 -12.29 -2.44 -13.04
CA TYR A 208 -12.98 -2.45 -11.76
C TYR A 208 -13.02 -1.06 -11.15
N VAL A 209 -14.12 -0.72 -10.49
CA VAL A 209 -14.29 0.49 -9.70
C VAL A 209 -14.22 0.11 -8.22
N THR A 210 -13.23 0.66 -7.52
CA THR A 210 -12.98 0.39 -6.11
C THR A 210 -13.26 1.62 -5.25
N TYR A 211 -13.99 1.40 -4.15
CA TYR A 211 -14.34 2.41 -3.17
C TYR A 211 -13.64 2.18 -1.84
N MET A 212 -13.04 3.25 -1.31
CA MET A 212 -12.47 3.27 0.03
C MET A 212 -12.98 4.46 0.84
N ALA A 213 -13.18 4.28 2.14
CA ALA A 213 -13.40 5.36 3.10
C ALA A 213 -12.13 5.55 3.93
N VAL A 214 -11.50 6.72 3.83
CA VAL A 214 -10.26 7.00 4.55
C VAL A 214 -10.46 8.16 5.53
N ASN A 215 -9.83 8.03 6.69
CA ASN A 215 -9.59 9.11 7.62
C ASN A 215 -8.12 9.06 8.06
N ASN A 216 -7.75 9.88 9.05
CA ASN A 216 -6.35 10.00 9.47
C ASN A 216 -5.77 8.71 10.07
N ASP A 217 -6.62 7.88 10.66
CA ASP A 217 -6.20 6.72 11.43
C ASP A 217 -6.45 5.41 10.68
N LYS A 218 -7.51 5.35 9.87
CA LYS A 218 -8.05 4.13 9.27
C LYS A 218 -8.39 4.32 7.80
N ARG A 219 -8.24 3.24 7.04
CA ARG A 219 -8.60 3.15 5.62
C ARG A 219 -9.46 1.91 5.43
N PHE A 220 -10.74 2.08 5.13
CA PHE A 220 -11.67 0.98 4.96
C PHE A 220 -11.96 0.73 3.50
N PHE A 221 -11.81 -0.52 3.08
CA PHE A 221 -12.35 -1.00 1.82
C PHE A 221 -13.85 -1.19 1.94
N LEU A 222 -14.60 -0.60 1.01
CA LEU A 222 -16.05 -0.67 0.99
C LEU A 222 -16.54 -1.68 -0.04
N GLU A 223 -16.09 -1.51 -1.29
CA GLU A 223 -16.62 -2.23 -2.42
C GLU A 223 -15.62 -2.20 -3.59
N SER A 224 -15.59 -3.26 -4.39
CA SER A 224 -14.97 -3.23 -5.71
C SER A 224 -15.86 -4.01 -6.68
N GLU A 225 -16.36 -3.32 -7.69
CA GLU A 225 -17.29 -3.85 -8.68
C GLU A 225 -16.69 -3.78 -10.08
N LYS A 226 -17.10 -4.71 -10.93
CA LYS A 226 -16.74 -4.68 -12.34
C LYS A 226 -17.32 -3.41 -12.96
N ALA A 227 -16.49 -2.63 -13.65
CA ALA A 227 -16.97 -1.50 -14.42
C ALA A 227 -17.94 -2.03 -15.50
N ALA A 228 -19.07 -1.34 -15.70
CA ALA A 228 -20.01 -1.70 -16.76
C ALA A 228 -19.26 -1.74 -18.11
N GLY A 229 -19.33 -2.87 -18.80
CA GLY A 229 -18.53 -3.17 -20.00
C GLY A 229 -18.84 -2.26 -21.20
N ASP A 230 -17.85 -2.18 -22.09
CA ASP A 230 -17.63 -1.21 -23.18
C ASP A 230 -17.41 0.23 -22.70
N ASP A 231 -16.25 0.79 -23.07
CA ASP A 231 -15.65 2.07 -22.67
C ASP A 231 -16.48 3.35 -22.92
N ALA A 232 -17.80 3.25 -23.15
CA ALA A 232 -18.71 4.35 -23.44
C ALA A 232 -19.76 4.66 -22.35
N GLN A 233 -19.77 3.99 -21.18
CA GLN A 233 -20.93 4.05 -20.27
C GLN A 233 -20.73 4.60 -18.84
N TYR A 234 -19.56 5.08 -18.40
CA TYR A 234 -19.54 5.99 -17.24
C TYR A 234 -19.64 7.44 -17.70
N ASN A 235 -20.85 7.82 -18.12
CA ASN A 235 -21.16 9.24 -18.23
C ASN A 235 -21.14 9.90 -16.84
N SER A 236 -21.02 11.22 -16.81
CA SER A 236 -20.94 12.01 -15.58
C SER A 236 -22.11 11.76 -14.62
N ILE A 237 -23.29 11.39 -15.15
CA ILE A 237 -24.49 11.10 -14.37
C ILE A 237 -24.32 9.80 -13.57
N LEU A 238 -23.83 8.74 -14.20
CA LEU A 238 -23.62 7.44 -13.55
C LEU A 238 -22.51 7.53 -12.50
N ILE A 239 -21.45 8.30 -12.77
CA ILE A 239 -20.41 8.59 -11.76
C ILE A 239 -21.04 9.29 -10.54
N ALA A 240 -21.86 10.33 -10.77
CA ALA A 240 -22.50 11.06 -9.68
C ALA A 240 -23.49 10.18 -8.88
N GLN A 241 -24.30 9.36 -9.56
CA GLN A 241 -25.24 8.45 -8.90
C GLN A 241 -24.54 7.39 -8.05
N ASP A 242 -23.45 6.82 -8.54
CA ASP A 242 -22.70 5.80 -7.82
C ASP A 242 -21.99 6.39 -6.59
N ILE A 243 -21.45 7.61 -6.70
CA ILE A 243 -20.91 8.35 -5.55
C ILE A 243 -22.01 8.63 -4.51
N LYS A 244 -23.20 9.06 -4.94
CA LYS A 244 -24.34 9.29 -4.03
C LYS A 244 -24.76 8.01 -3.31
N ARG A 245 -24.86 6.89 -4.03
CA ARG A 245 -25.16 5.57 -3.45
C ARG A 245 -24.17 5.23 -2.35
N MET A 246 -22.88 5.42 -2.61
CA MET A 246 -21.83 5.06 -1.65
C MET A 246 -21.75 6.01 -0.46
N MET A 247 -22.05 7.29 -0.68
CA MET A 247 -22.00 8.31 0.35
C MET A 247 -23.25 8.29 1.25
N ALA A 248 -24.41 7.85 0.75
CA ALA A 248 -25.70 7.92 1.46
C ALA A 248 -25.69 7.39 2.91
N PRO A 249 -25.08 6.24 3.24
CA PRO A 249 -25.09 5.73 4.62
C PRO A 249 -24.26 6.56 5.60
N ILE A 250 -23.32 7.37 5.12
CA ILE A 250 -22.32 8.08 5.92
C ILE A 250 -22.20 9.56 5.54
N VAL A 251 -23.23 10.11 4.89
CA VAL A 251 -23.20 11.42 4.24
C VAL A 251 -22.81 12.56 5.18
N SER A 252 -23.18 12.48 6.46
CA SER A 252 -22.85 13.46 7.49
C SER A 252 -21.35 13.51 7.83
N ASN A 253 -20.66 12.38 7.64
CA ASN A 253 -19.26 12.22 8.01
C ASN A 253 -18.32 12.47 6.82
N VAL A 254 -18.85 12.48 5.60
CA VAL A 254 -18.05 12.66 4.38
C VAL A 254 -17.71 14.13 4.17
N SER A 255 -16.41 14.43 4.21
CA SER A 255 -15.84 15.74 3.94
C SER A 255 -15.64 15.99 2.44
N GLY A 256 -15.38 14.93 1.68
CA GLY A 256 -15.24 15.02 0.24
C GLY A 256 -14.93 13.69 -0.43
N VAL A 257 -14.91 13.73 -1.75
CA VAL A 257 -14.70 12.57 -2.63
C VAL A 257 -13.61 12.87 -3.65
N VAL A 258 -12.60 12.02 -3.72
CA VAL A 258 -11.54 12.06 -4.73
C VAL A 258 -11.79 11.00 -5.79
N THR A 259 -11.77 11.41 -7.06
CA THR A 259 -12.07 10.53 -8.20
C THR A 259 -10.98 10.62 -9.28
N GLY A 260 -11.18 9.98 -10.43
CA GLY A 260 -10.31 10.19 -11.58
C GLY A 260 -10.31 11.65 -12.08
N SER A 261 -9.29 12.02 -12.86
CA SER A 261 -9.03 13.39 -13.35
C SER A 261 -9.33 13.53 -14.83
N THR A 262 -10.60 13.36 -15.20
CA THR A 262 -11.09 13.53 -16.58
C THR A 262 -12.29 14.47 -16.62
N GLU A 263 -12.65 14.93 -17.82
CA GLU A 263 -13.81 15.81 -18.02
C GLU A 263 -15.14 15.21 -17.51
N TYR A 264 -15.31 13.89 -17.64
CA TYR A 264 -16.51 13.20 -17.16
C TYR A 264 -16.66 13.31 -15.64
N HIS A 265 -15.54 13.23 -14.92
CA HIS A 265 -15.51 13.41 -13.47
C HIS A 265 -15.76 14.87 -13.09
N SER A 266 -15.16 15.82 -13.82
CA SER A 266 -15.39 17.26 -13.58
C SER A 266 -16.87 17.62 -13.64
N ARG A 267 -17.58 17.17 -14.68
CA ARG A 267 -19.04 17.38 -14.80
C ARG A 267 -19.83 16.68 -13.70
N ALA A 268 -19.39 15.51 -13.24
CA ALA A 268 -20.03 14.82 -12.11
C ALA A 268 -19.86 15.62 -10.81
N TRP A 269 -18.71 16.26 -10.59
CA TRP A 269 -18.46 17.11 -9.44
C TRP A 269 -19.38 18.32 -9.40
N GLU A 270 -19.64 18.97 -10.54
CA GLU A 270 -20.60 20.08 -10.65
C GLU A 270 -22.00 19.66 -10.17
N MET A 271 -22.48 18.50 -10.65
CA MET A 271 -23.77 17.94 -10.23
C MET A 271 -23.81 17.63 -8.73
N LEU A 272 -22.72 17.07 -8.18
CA LEU A 272 -22.62 16.71 -6.78
C LEU A 272 -22.49 17.94 -5.88
N LYS A 273 -21.74 18.97 -6.31
CA LYS A 273 -21.56 20.22 -5.57
C LYS A 273 -22.85 21.00 -5.44
N ALA A 274 -23.72 20.94 -6.46
CA ALA A 274 -25.04 21.55 -6.41
C ALA A 274 -25.97 20.91 -5.34
N GLU A 275 -25.82 19.61 -5.09
CA GLU A 275 -26.61 18.90 -4.06
C GLU A 275 -25.95 18.87 -2.67
N TYR A 276 -24.62 18.88 -2.63
CA TYR A 276 -23.83 18.78 -1.39
C TYR A 276 -22.80 19.91 -1.31
N PRO A 277 -23.25 21.17 -1.15
CA PRO A 277 -22.37 22.34 -1.21
C PRO A 277 -21.35 22.38 -0.06
N THR A 278 -21.58 21.67 1.05
CA THR A 278 -20.60 21.54 2.16
C THR A 278 -19.47 20.53 1.89
N LYS A 279 -19.55 19.76 0.80
CA LYS A 279 -18.59 18.70 0.48
C LYS A 279 -17.66 19.12 -0.66
N PHE A 280 -16.49 18.49 -0.71
CA PHE A 280 -15.50 18.72 -1.76
C PHE A 280 -15.46 17.55 -2.75
N PHE A 281 -15.51 17.84 -4.04
CA PHE A 281 -15.38 16.85 -5.11
C PHE A 281 -14.25 17.29 -6.02
N TYR A 282 -13.28 16.41 -6.27
CA TYR A 282 -12.05 16.78 -6.96
C TYR A 282 -11.30 15.58 -7.54
N GLY A 283 -10.31 15.89 -8.38
CA GLY A 283 -9.55 14.90 -9.11
C GLY A 283 -8.29 14.43 -8.41
N CYS A 284 -7.88 13.22 -8.74
CA CYS A 284 -6.69 12.54 -8.26
C CYS A 284 -5.42 13.03 -8.97
N ILE A 285 -4.47 13.61 -8.20
CA ILE A 285 -3.17 14.01 -8.73
C ILE A 285 -2.43 12.84 -9.40
N SER A 286 -2.50 11.63 -8.83
CA SER A 286 -1.81 10.45 -9.38
C SER A 286 -2.36 10.03 -10.74
N HIS A 287 -3.68 10.15 -10.94
CA HIS A 287 -4.30 9.85 -12.22
C HIS A 287 -3.90 10.87 -13.28
N ALA A 288 -3.95 12.17 -12.93
CA ALA A 288 -3.55 13.23 -13.84
C ALA A 288 -2.09 13.11 -14.31
N LEU A 289 -1.18 12.76 -13.41
CA LEU A 289 0.23 12.51 -13.74
C LEU A 289 0.41 11.26 -14.60
N HIS A 290 -0.33 10.19 -14.32
CA HIS A 290 -0.33 9.01 -15.18
C HIS A 290 -0.82 9.36 -16.60
N LEU A 291 -1.89 10.14 -16.73
CA LEU A 291 -2.38 10.61 -18.04
C LEU A 291 -1.35 11.51 -18.73
N ALA A 292 -0.64 12.37 -18.01
CA ALA A 292 0.43 13.18 -18.59
C ALA A 292 1.59 12.31 -19.13
N ILE A 293 1.93 11.22 -18.45
CA ILE A 293 2.91 10.24 -18.96
C ILE A 293 2.39 9.59 -20.25
N MET A 294 1.10 9.21 -20.29
CA MET A 294 0.50 8.66 -21.50
C MET A 294 0.55 9.67 -22.65
N ASP A 295 0.25 10.94 -22.40
CA ASP A 295 0.33 12.00 -23.42
C ASP A 295 1.74 12.23 -23.98
N ILE A 296 2.80 11.85 -23.24
CA ILE A 296 4.21 12.02 -23.65
C ILE A 296 4.77 10.74 -24.30
N PHE A 297 4.51 9.56 -23.73
CA PHE A 297 5.14 8.30 -24.13
C PHE A 297 4.24 7.37 -24.96
N GLY A 298 2.94 7.66 -25.03
CA GLY A 298 1.95 6.88 -25.78
C GLY A 298 0.70 7.70 -26.07
N PRO A 299 0.79 8.80 -26.85
CA PRO A 299 -0.30 9.76 -27.08
C PRO A 299 -1.45 9.19 -27.91
N GLU A 300 -1.33 7.93 -28.35
CA GLU A 300 -2.30 7.23 -29.15
C GLU A 300 -3.64 7.13 -28.41
N LYS A 301 -4.61 7.94 -28.84
CA LYS A 301 -6.01 7.79 -28.43
C LYS A 301 -6.63 6.68 -29.27
N SER A 302 -7.21 5.66 -28.64
CA SER A 302 -8.13 4.77 -29.33
C SER A 302 -9.27 5.62 -29.88
N VAL A 303 -9.39 5.70 -31.20
CA VAL A 303 -10.52 6.38 -31.83
C VAL A 303 -11.75 5.51 -31.61
N GLU A 304 -12.67 5.96 -30.77
CA GLU A 304 -13.98 5.35 -30.66
C GLU A 304 -14.66 5.33 -32.04
N ASN A 305 -14.94 4.12 -32.53
CA ASN A 305 -15.97 3.82 -33.54
C ASN A 305 -15.91 4.56 -34.90
N ASP A 306 -14.73 4.75 -35.51
CA ASP A 306 -14.62 4.97 -36.97
C ASP A 306 -13.78 3.85 -37.64
N PRO A 307 -14.41 2.85 -38.28
CA PRO A 307 -13.72 1.75 -38.97
C PRO A 307 -12.79 2.20 -40.10
N ARG A 308 -12.84 3.49 -40.51
CA ARG A 308 -12.04 4.04 -41.61
C ARG A 308 -10.79 4.79 -41.13
N ARG A 309 -10.58 4.95 -39.82
CA ARG A 309 -9.41 5.62 -39.22
C ARG A 309 -8.70 4.67 -38.26
N LEU A 310 -8.10 3.62 -38.82
CA LEU A 310 -7.37 2.57 -38.11
C LEU A 310 -6.02 3.01 -37.52
N THR A 311 -5.57 4.23 -37.78
CA THR A 311 -4.30 4.76 -37.27
C THR A 311 -4.56 5.72 -36.11
N PRO A 312 -4.01 5.46 -34.91
CA PRO A 312 -4.00 6.42 -33.82
C PRO A 312 -3.51 7.80 -34.31
N GLN A 313 -4.26 8.85 -33.99
CA GLN A 313 -3.86 10.21 -34.36
C GLN A 313 -3.08 10.85 -33.22
N VAL A 314 -1.79 11.03 -33.46
CA VAL A 314 -0.91 11.85 -32.63
C VAL A 314 -1.23 13.33 -32.89
N PRO A 315 -1.15 14.23 -31.89
CA PRO A 315 -1.30 15.67 -32.11
C PRO A 315 -0.35 16.16 -33.21
N MET A 316 -0.82 17.07 -34.09
CA MET A 316 -0.06 17.57 -35.24
C MET A 316 1.34 18.13 -34.89
N ASP A 317 1.50 18.67 -33.67
CA ASP A 317 2.73 19.29 -33.16
C ASP A 317 3.40 18.46 -32.06
N PHE A 318 3.18 17.14 -32.03
CA PHE A 318 3.77 16.27 -31.02
C PHE A 318 5.29 16.10 -31.22
N PRO A 319 6.12 16.51 -30.25
CA PRO A 319 7.57 16.55 -30.46
C PRO A 319 8.29 15.27 -30.05
N PHE A 320 7.61 14.29 -29.44
CA PHE A 320 8.23 13.10 -28.82
C PHE A 320 8.03 11.81 -29.64
N GLN A 321 7.94 11.91 -30.96
CA GLN A 321 7.76 10.75 -31.85
C GLN A 321 8.91 9.73 -31.67
N ASP A 322 10.13 10.22 -31.49
CA ASP A 322 11.32 9.42 -31.19
C ASP A 322 11.19 8.63 -29.88
N LEU A 323 10.62 9.23 -28.82
CA LEU A 323 10.38 8.54 -27.54
C LEU A 323 9.30 7.47 -27.63
N VAL A 324 8.25 7.69 -28.43
CA VAL A 324 7.20 6.70 -28.67
C VAL A 324 7.78 5.48 -29.38
N GLU A 325 8.52 5.71 -30.47
CA GLU A 325 9.22 4.64 -31.20
C GLU A 325 10.24 3.92 -30.33
N PHE A 326 11.02 4.67 -29.54
CA PHE A 326 11.96 4.11 -28.58
C PHE A 326 11.28 3.20 -27.56
N THR A 327 10.11 3.61 -27.03
CA THR A 327 9.34 2.83 -26.07
C THR A 327 8.82 1.53 -26.68
N ASN A 328 8.32 1.59 -27.92
CA ASN A 328 7.88 0.41 -28.66
C ASN A 328 9.02 -0.57 -28.93
N ASN A 329 10.17 -0.07 -29.36
CA ASN A 329 11.37 -0.90 -29.59
C ASN A 329 11.90 -1.52 -28.29
N CYS A 330 11.82 -0.80 -27.16
CA CYS A 330 12.13 -1.37 -25.84
C CYS A 330 11.21 -2.54 -25.48
N ASN A 331 9.92 -2.48 -25.82
CA ASN A 331 8.99 -3.58 -25.59
C ASN A 331 9.30 -4.80 -26.46
N GLU A 332 9.63 -4.58 -27.72
CA GLU A 332 10.04 -5.66 -28.63
C GLU A 332 11.34 -6.34 -28.14
N LEU A 333 12.32 -5.53 -27.70
CA LEU A 333 13.57 -6.00 -27.11
C LEU A 333 13.33 -6.91 -25.90
N LEU A 334 12.49 -6.47 -24.96
CA LEU A 334 12.15 -7.25 -23.77
C LEU A 334 11.41 -8.52 -24.12
N SER A 335 10.47 -8.46 -25.06
CA SER A 335 9.71 -9.61 -25.54
C SER A 335 10.61 -10.65 -26.20
N PHE A 336 11.60 -10.20 -26.97
CA PHE A 336 12.59 -11.07 -27.62
C PHE A 336 13.44 -11.81 -26.58
N PHE A 337 14.09 -11.08 -25.68
CA PHE A 337 15.01 -11.66 -24.69
C PHE A 337 14.32 -12.49 -23.59
N SER A 338 13.05 -12.20 -23.29
CA SER A 338 12.26 -12.96 -22.31
C SER A 338 11.58 -14.21 -22.88
N SER A 339 11.64 -14.44 -24.20
CA SER A 339 11.04 -15.61 -24.83
C SER A 339 11.79 -16.91 -24.47
N TYR A 340 11.04 -18.00 -24.31
CA TYR A 340 11.53 -19.32 -23.86
C TYR A 340 12.66 -19.91 -24.72
N GLN A 341 12.85 -19.42 -25.95
CA GLN A 341 13.87 -19.91 -26.88
C GLN A 341 15.28 -19.38 -26.55
N TYR A 342 15.40 -18.31 -25.74
CA TYR A 342 16.64 -17.53 -25.57
C TYR A 342 17.20 -17.46 -24.16
N ALA A 343 16.34 -17.48 -23.13
CA ALA A 343 16.76 -17.53 -21.74
C ALA A 343 17.85 -18.59 -21.42
N PRO A 344 17.87 -19.79 -22.03
CA PRO A 344 18.92 -20.78 -21.78
C PRO A 344 20.19 -20.62 -22.63
N LYS A 345 20.12 -19.87 -23.76
CA LYS A 345 21.24 -19.74 -24.72
C LYS A 345 22.18 -18.60 -24.35
N PHE A 346 21.65 -17.51 -23.82
CA PHE A 346 22.43 -16.37 -23.32
C PHE A 346 22.63 -16.56 -21.81
N LYS A 347 23.59 -17.39 -21.41
CA LYS A 347 23.98 -17.62 -20.00
C LYS A 347 24.48 -16.35 -19.25
N MET A 348 24.31 -15.17 -19.85
CA MET A 348 24.78 -13.89 -19.35
C MET A 348 23.71 -13.15 -18.53
N PHE A 349 22.42 -13.48 -18.72
CA PHE A 349 21.36 -12.96 -17.86
C PHE A 349 21.11 -13.91 -16.69
N ASP A 350 21.01 -13.35 -15.49
CA ASP A 350 20.55 -14.13 -14.34
C ASP A 350 19.04 -14.43 -14.44
N SER A 351 18.58 -15.44 -13.69
CA SER A 351 17.18 -15.89 -13.72
C SER A 351 16.18 -14.85 -13.22
N GLN A 352 16.60 -13.96 -12.33
CA GLN A 352 15.75 -12.93 -11.73
C GLN A 352 15.51 -11.77 -12.72
N LEU A 353 16.56 -11.36 -13.43
CA LEU A 353 16.52 -10.38 -14.50
C LEU A 353 15.63 -10.87 -15.65
N LEU A 354 15.77 -12.12 -16.08
CA LEU A 354 14.91 -12.71 -17.12
C LEU A 354 13.43 -12.77 -16.69
N HIS A 355 13.16 -13.13 -15.43
CA HIS A 355 11.81 -13.08 -14.88
C HIS A 355 11.24 -11.66 -14.89
N THR A 356 12.07 -10.67 -14.54
CA THR A 356 11.70 -9.25 -14.52
C THR A 356 11.42 -8.72 -15.92
N MET A 357 12.29 -9.00 -16.89
CA MET A 357 12.08 -8.64 -18.30
C MET A 357 10.79 -9.26 -18.85
N LYS A 358 10.53 -10.53 -18.52
CA LYS A 358 9.29 -11.21 -18.90
C LYS A 358 8.05 -10.57 -18.28
N SER A 359 8.16 -10.14 -17.03
CA SER A 359 7.08 -9.40 -16.36
C SER A 359 6.78 -8.08 -17.06
N PHE A 360 7.81 -7.34 -17.48
CA PHE A 360 7.63 -6.08 -18.21
C PHE A 360 7.18 -6.23 -19.66
N ALA A 361 7.54 -7.32 -20.33
CA ALA A 361 7.08 -7.64 -21.67
C ALA A 361 5.59 -8.05 -21.68
N ASN A 362 5.14 -8.74 -20.63
CA ASN A 362 3.75 -9.18 -20.48
C ASN A 362 2.84 -8.13 -19.82
N ALA A 363 3.39 -7.05 -19.28
CA ALA A 363 2.59 -5.96 -18.75
C ALA A 363 1.78 -5.34 -19.90
N SER A 364 0.49 -5.09 -19.65
CA SER A 364 -0.41 -4.45 -20.61
C SER A 364 0.20 -3.16 -21.20
N PRO A 365 -0.10 -2.79 -22.45
CA PRO A 365 0.31 -1.51 -23.04
C PRO A 365 -0.20 -0.28 -22.27
N THR A 366 -1.18 -0.44 -21.38
CA THR A 366 -1.53 0.58 -20.38
C THR A 366 -0.32 0.82 -19.49
N MET A 367 0.51 1.78 -19.89
CA MET A 367 1.79 2.11 -19.26
C MET A 367 1.57 2.65 -17.85
N ALA A 368 1.35 1.78 -16.88
CA ALA A 368 1.43 2.17 -15.48
C ALA A 368 2.81 2.81 -15.28
N TRP A 369 2.84 4.06 -14.85
CA TRP A 369 4.04 4.90 -14.79
C TRP A 369 5.24 4.20 -14.14
N GLY A 370 4.99 3.45 -13.06
CA GLY A 370 6.01 2.70 -12.34
C GLY A 370 6.66 1.61 -13.19
N SER A 371 5.90 0.96 -14.07
CA SER A 371 6.43 -0.06 -14.99
C SER A 371 7.28 0.53 -16.12
N LEU A 372 6.97 1.75 -16.59
CA LEU A 372 7.67 2.39 -17.68
C LEU A 372 9.06 2.88 -17.26
N ALA A 373 9.15 3.61 -16.15
CA ALA A 373 10.42 4.08 -15.63
C ALA A 373 11.32 2.93 -15.17
N ALA A 374 10.73 1.93 -14.51
CA ALA A 374 11.36 0.66 -14.16
C ALA A 374 12.00 -0.04 -15.37
N ARG A 375 11.25 -0.11 -16.47
CA ARG A 375 11.70 -0.70 -17.73
C ARG A 375 12.94 0.00 -18.27
N PHE A 376 12.93 1.33 -18.34
CA PHE A 376 14.07 2.08 -18.85
C PHE A 376 15.31 1.94 -17.96
N ARG A 377 15.15 1.99 -16.63
CA ARG A 377 16.26 1.76 -15.71
C ARG A 377 16.83 0.34 -15.83
N LEU A 378 15.98 -0.66 -16.01
CA LEU A 378 16.41 -2.05 -16.22
C LEU A 378 17.28 -2.16 -17.48
N LEU A 379 16.82 -1.58 -18.58
CA LEU A 379 17.55 -1.59 -19.85
C LEU A 379 18.86 -0.81 -19.76
N ALA A 380 18.90 0.29 -19.00
CA ALA A 380 20.12 1.04 -18.73
C ALA A 380 21.14 0.20 -17.95
N GLN A 381 20.68 -0.53 -16.93
CA GLN A 381 21.54 -1.42 -16.14
C GLN A 381 22.03 -2.64 -16.93
N ALA A 382 21.23 -3.10 -17.91
CA ALA A 382 21.56 -4.24 -18.75
C ALA A 382 22.35 -3.87 -20.02
N GLU A 383 22.75 -2.60 -20.20
CA GLU A 383 23.35 -2.08 -21.44
C GLU A 383 24.56 -2.92 -21.90
N ASP A 384 25.56 -3.13 -21.04
CA ASP A 384 26.78 -3.87 -21.38
C ASP A 384 26.49 -5.31 -21.81
N VAL A 385 25.54 -5.96 -21.13
CA VAL A 385 25.14 -7.34 -21.41
C VAL A 385 24.40 -7.41 -22.74
N LEU A 386 23.47 -6.49 -22.98
CA LEU A 386 22.74 -6.39 -24.24
C LEU A 386 23.69 -6.14 -25.41
N GLN A 387 24.60 -5.17 -25.29
CA GLN A 387 25.59 -4.85 -26.32
C GLN A 387 26.50 -6.04 -26.61
N THR A 388 26.94 -6.77 -25.58
CA THR A 388 27.76 -7.98 -25.77
C THR A 388 27.03 -9.04 -26.58
N ILE A 389 25.75 -9.29 -26.26
CA ILE A 389 24.95 -10.31 -26.95
C ILE A 389 24.69 -9.94 -28.41
N VAL A 390 24.27 -8.70 -28.70
CA VAL A 390 23.94 -8.30 -30.08
C VAL A 390 25.18 -8.11 -30.96
N SER A 391 26.34 -7.88 -30.35
CA SER A 391 27.62 -7.76 -31.05
C SER A 391 28.18 -9.11 -31.49
N ASP A 392 27.71 -10.21 -30.92
CA ASP A 392 28.12 -11.56 -31.32
C ASP A 392 27.85 -11.79 -32.82
N PRO A 393 28.84 -12.21 -33.63
CA PRO A 393 28.66 -12.51 -35.05
C PRO A 393 27.57 -13.57 -35.33
N ASP A 394 27.38 -14.54 -34.43
CA ASP A 394 26.35 -15.57 -34.54
C ASP A 394 24.94 -15.04 -34.19
N PHE A 395 24.82 -13.82 -33.66
CA PHE A 395 23.52 -13.22 -33.34
C PHE A 395 22.67 -12.99 -34.60
N VAL A 396 23.27 -12.54 -35.70
CA VAL A 396 22.59 -12.41 -37.02
C VAL A 396 23.19 -13.35 -38.08
N GLY A 397 24.22 -14.11 -37.71
CA GLY A 397 24.97 -14.98 -38.60
C GLY A 397 24.16 -16.11 -39.25
N PRO A 398 24.83 -16.94 -40.09
CA PRO A 398 24.18 -18.03 -40.83
C PRO A 398 23.51 -19.07 -39.93
N ASN A 399 23.94 -19.18 -38.67
CA ASN A 399 23.37 -20.07 -37.66
C ASN A 399 22.07 -19.55 -37.03
N ALA A 400 21.69 -18.29 -37.27
CA ALA A 400 20.45 -17.71 -36.75
C ALA A 400 19.22 -18.22 -37.53
N PRO A 401 18.09 -18.53 -36.85
CA PRO A 401 16.84 -18.97 -37.49
C PRO A 401 16.37 -17.97 -38.56
N VAL A 402 16.13 -18.46 -39.78
CA VAL A 402 15.83 -17.62 -40.96
C VAL A 402 14.64 -16.68 -40.72
N ASN A 403 13.58 -17.18 -40.09
CA ASN A 403 12.38 -16.42 -39.77
C ASN A 403 12.56 -15.33 -38.71
N GLN A 404 13.73 -15.27 -38.06
CA GLN A 404 14.02 -14.30 -36.99
C GLN A 404 15.21 -13.39 -37.29
N ARG A 405 15.89 -13.58 -38.44
CA ARG A 405 17.05 -12.76 -38.79
C ARG A 405 16.70 -11.28 -38.93
N ALA A 406 15.53 -10.95 -39.47
CA ALA A 406 15.06 -9.57 -39.60
C ALA A 406 14.89 -8.89 -38.23
N THR A 407 14.16 -9.52 -37.31
CA THR A 407 13.97 -9.02 -35.93
C THR A 407 15.30 -8.90 -35.19
N ARG A 408 16.19 -9.89 -35.30
CA ARG A 408 17.52 -9.83 -34.68
C ARG A 408 18.38 -8.70 -35.25
N GLN A 409 18.33 -8.48 -36.56
CA GLN A 409 19.04 -7.36 -37.18
C GLN A 409 18.51 -6.03 -36.68
N SER A 410 17.19 -5.86 -36.61
CA SER A 410 16.55 -4.65 -36.06
C SER A 410 16.92 -4.40 -34.60
N ILE A 411 16.87 -5.43 -33.74
CA ILE A 411 17.31 -5.35 -32.33
C ILE A 411 18.78 -4.96 -32.22
N LYS A 412 19.65 -5.54 -33.07
CA LYS A 412 21.07 -5.21 -33.09
C LYS A 412 21.31 -3.75 -33.45
N GLU A 413 20.64 -3.26 -34.49
CA GLU A 413 20.72 -1.85 -34.92
C GLU A 413 20.19 -0.90 -33.84
N PHE A 414 19.11 -1.29 -33.16
CA PHE A 414 18.51 -0.51 -32.07
C PHE A 414 19.43 -0.38 -30.86
N VAL A 415 19.96 -1.50 -30.34
CA VAL A 415 20.83 -1.52 -29.16
C VAL A 415 22.19 -0.87 -29.43
N LEU A 416 22.72 -1.00 -30.65
CA LEU A 416 24.00 -0.38 -31.05
C LEU A 416 23.83 1.05 -31.60
N SER A 417 22.62 1.60 -31.58
CA SER A 417 22.36 2.97 -32.00
C SER A 417 23.13 3.96 -31.15
N LEU A 418 23.75 4.96 -31.78
CA LEU A 418 24.45 6.04 -31.08
C LEU A 418 23.53 6.85 -30.16
N ASN A 419 22.22 6.87 -30.45
CA ASN A 419 21.23 7.59 -29.68
C ASN A 419 20.64 6.77 -28.52
N TRP A 420 20.94 5.45 -28.43
CA TRP A 420 20.36 4.55 -27.42
C TRP A 420 20.44 5.14 -26.01
N LYS A 421 21.65 5.47 -25.57
CA LYS A 421 21.92 5.97 -24.23
C LYS A 421 21.29 7.34 -23.99
N MET A 422 21.42 8.25 -24.95
CA MET A 422 20.92 9.63 -24.82
C MET A 422 19.38 9.66 -24.75
N THR A 423 18.70 8.88 -25.58
CA THR A 423 17.23 8.76 -25.57
C THR A 423 16.73 8.08 -24.30
N LEU A 424 17.45 7.06 -23.81
CA LEU A 424 17.13 6.36 -22.56
C LEU A 424 17.28 7.29 -21.33
N GLU A 425 18.38 8.03 -21.25
CA GLU A 425 18.62 9.03 -20.19
C GLU A 425 17.58 10.16 -20.22
N LYS A 426 17.24 10.65 -21.41
CA LYS A 426 16.15 11.63 -21.60
C LYS A 426 14.80 11.09 -21.09
N ALA A 427 14.43 9.86 -21.44
CA ALA A 427 13.19 9.24 -20.96
C ALA A 427 13.15 9.12 -19.43
N VAL A 428 14.24 8.66 -18.80
CA VAL A 428 14.33 8.53 -17.34
C VAL A 428 14.28 9.89 -16.65
N THR A 429 14.96 10.90 -17.17
CA THR A 429 14.99 12.24 -16.58
C THR A 429 13.65 12.98 -16.71
N ILE A 430 12.87 12.75 -17.78
CA ILE A 430 11.48 13.22 -17.89
C ILE A 430 10.58 12.57 -16.83
N LEU A 431 10.72 11.25 -16.61
CA LEU A 431 9.85 10.50 -15.69
C LEU A 431 10.17 10.76 -14.21
N THR A 432 11.43 11.03 -13.87
CA THR A 432 11.91 11.18 -12.49
C THR A 432 11.11 12.21 -11.66
N PRO A 433 10.91 13.47 -12.09
CA PRO A 433 10.15 14.44 -11.29
C PRO A 433 8.69 14.03 -11.10
N ILE A 434 8.09 13.37 -12.09
CA ILE A 434 6.73 12.82 -11.99
C ILE A 434 6.67 11.68 -10.96
N GLU A 435 7.64 10.76 -10.98
CA GLU A 435 7.72 9.65 -10.04
C GLU A 435 7.87 10.10 -8.59
N LEU A 436 8.66 11.15 -8.32
CA LEU A 436 8.83 11.70 -6.97
C LEU A 436 7.50 12.20 -6.39
N ILE A 437 6.70 12.90 -7.21
CA ILE A 437 5.38 13.39 -6.81
C ILE A 437 4.40 12.22 -6.63
N LEU A 438 4.44 11.23 -7.52
CA LEU A 438 3.62 10.03 -7.40
C LEU A 438 3.93 9.24 -6.13
N TYR A 439 5.22 9.09 -5.79
CA TYR A 439 5.65 8.44 -4.56
C TYR A 439 5.14 9.15 -3.31
N LYS A 440 5.08 10.48 -3.36
CA LYS A 440 4.59 11.33 -2.28
C LYS A 440 3.08 11.21 -2.06
N PHE A 441 2.29 11.10 -3.13
CA PHE A 441 0.82 11.08 -3.05
C PHE A 441 0.19 9.69 -3.16
N GLN A 442 0.99 8.64 -3.33
CA GLN A 442 0.47 7.26 -3.33
C GLN A 442 0.05 6.80 -1.93
N ASP A 443 0.60 7.40 -0.87
CA ASP A 443 0.14 7.17 0.49
C ASP A 443 -0.75 8.34 0.96
N ASP A 444 -1.80 8.05 1.71
CA ASP A 444 -2.78 9.06 2.14
C ASP A 444 -2.24 9.95 3.28
N ARG A 445 -0.92 10.15 3.39
CA ARG A 445 -0.30 10.95 4.47
C ARG A 445 -0.07 12.39 4.07
N ALA A 446 0.21 12.65 2.79
CA ALA A 446 0.44 14.00 2.31
C ALA A 446 -0.88 14.81 2.37
N PRO A 447 -0.88 16.01 2.98
CA PRO A 447 -2.06 16.86 3.02
C PRO A 447 -2.37 17.41 1.62
N ILE A 448 -3.65 17.63 1.34
CA ILE A 448 -4.11 18.12 0.03
C ILE A 448 -3.55 19.51 -0.34
N SER A 449 -3.08 20.30 0.63
CA SER A 449 -2.36 21.57 0.38
C SER A 449 -1.09 21.37 -0.45
N GLU A 450 -0.41 20.24 -0.31
CA GLU A 450 0.83 19.96 -1.02
C GLU A 450 0.59 19.74 -2.52
N VAL A 451 -0.61 19.34 -2.94
CA VAL A 451 -0.95 19.18 -4.36
C VAL A 451 -0.80 20.51 -5.12
N TYR A 452 -1.25 21.62 -4.53
CA TYR A 452 -1.09 22.94 -5.14
C TYR A 452 0.40 23.31 -5.22
N PHE A 453 1.16 23.06 -4.16
CA PHE A 453 2.60 23.30 -4.12
C PHE A 453 3.34 22.53 -5.23
N GLU A 454 3.12 21.22 -5.31
CA GLU A 454 3.77 20.33 -6.28
C GLU A 454 3.34 20.65 -7.71
N SER A 455 2.10 21.05 -7.94
CA SER A 455 1.63 21.43 -9.28
C SER A 455 2.43 22.58 -9.89
N LYS A 456 2.94 23.49 -9.04
CA LYS A 456 3.79 24.61 -9.45
C LYS A 456 5.25 24.20 -9.54
N HIS A 457 5.75 23.43 -8.57
CA HIS A 457 7.15 23.00 -8.54
C HIS A 457 7.49 22.05 -9.70
N LEU A 458 6.58 21.15 -10.06
CA LEU A 458 6.79 20.23 -11.17
C LEU A 458 7.12 20.97 -12.49
N LEU A 459 6.44 22.10 -12.75
CA LEU A 459 6.69 22.89 -13.96
C LEU A 459 8.09 23.51 -13.98
N THR A 460 8.68 23.81 -12.83
CA THR A 460 10.06 24.29 -12.72
C THR A 460 11.07 23.15 -12.72
N ASP A 461 10.71 21.97 -12.21
CA ASP A 461 11.60 20.80 -12.22
C ASP A 461 11.90 20.34 -13.64
N PHE A 462 10.95 20.49 -14.57
CA PHE A 462 11.19 20.21 -15.99
C PHE A 462 12.23 21.14 -16.64
N ASP A 463 12.47 22.34 -16.11
CA ASP A 463 13.53 23.23 -16.62
C ASP A 463 14.93 22.66 -16.38
N ALA A 464 15.08 21.75 -15.41
CA ALA A 464 16.33 21.07 -15.10
C ALA A 464 16.53 19.75 -15.86
N VAL A 465 15.56 19.30 -16.66
CA VAL A 465 15.63 18.03 -17.38
C VAL A 465 16.61 18.14 -18.56
N PHE A 466 17.57 17.22 -18.59
CA PHE A 466 18.62 17.18 -19.60
C PHE A 466 18.08 16.66 -20.95
N GLY A 467 18.51 17.28 -22.05
CA GLY A 467 18.24 16.79 -23.41
C GLY A 467 16.86 17.16 -23.99
N LEU A 468 16.08 18.01 -23.32
CA LEU A 468 14.85 18.58 -23.87
C LEU A 468 15.16 19.78 -24.77
N THR A 469 14.52 19.82 -25.94
CA THR A 469 14.42 21.03 -26.76
C THR A 469 13.39 22.00 -26.18
N THR A 470 13.41 23.26 -26.61
CA THR A 470 12.41 24.26 -26.18
C THR A 470 10.98 23.82 -26.49
N VAL A 471 10.74 23.24 -27.69
CA VAL A 471 9.42 22.77 -28.12
C VAL A 471 8.93 21.62 -27.24
N GLU A 472 9.83 20.69 -26.90
CA GLU A 472 9.52 19.56 -26.02
C GLU A 472 9.19 20.00 -24.59
N LEU A 473 9.98 20.93 -24.05
CA LEU A 473 9.75 21.50 -22.72
C LEU A 473 8.40 22.24 -22.67
N GLU A 474 8.10 23.06 -23.67
CA GLU A 474 6.81 23.76 -23.78
C GLU A 474 5.64 22.76 -23.90
N TYR A 475 5.82 21.68 -24.66
CA TYR A 475 4.81 20.63 -24.79
C TYR A 475 4.55 19.91 -23.46
N ILE A 476 5.60 19.50 -22.73
CA ILE A 476 5.46 18.86 -21.41
C ILE A 476 4.71 19.79 -20.46
N LYS A 477 5.13 21.06 -20.37
CA LYS A 477 4.47 22.04 -19.49
C LYS A 477 3.01 22.26 -19.89
N LYS A 478 2.70 22.29 -21.19
CA LYS A 478 1.33 22.40 -21.70
C LYS A 478 0.49 21.20 -21.25
N VAL A 479 0.92 19.98 -21.56
CA VAL A 479 0.21 18.74 -21.21
C VAL A 479 -0.04 18.66 -19.71
N VAL A 480 0.99 18.87 -18.89
CA VAL A 480 0.88 18.81 -17.43
C VAL A 480 -0.09 19.88 -16.91
N THR A 481 -0.05 21.10 -17.45
CA THR A 481 -0.98 22.17 -17.08
C THR A 481 -2.42 21.85 -17.48
N GLU A 482 -2.64 21.28 -18.67
CA GLU A 482 -3.95 20.82 -19.11
C GLU A 482 -4.50 19.69 -18.22
N ARG A 483 -3.65 18.84 -17.65
CA ARG A 483 -4.08 17.82 -16.68
C ARG A 483 -4.43 18.40 -15.31
N TRP A 484 -3.76 19.47 -14.88
CA TRP A 484 -4.04 20.16 -13.62
C TRP A 484 -5.43 20.77 -13.50
N GLN A 485 -6.07 21.15 -14.61
CA GLN A 485 -7.45 21.65 -14.59
C GLN A 485 -8.45 20.60 -14.05
N TYR A 486 -8.11 19.30 -14.18
CA TYR A 486 -8.91 18.19 -13.67
C TYR A 486 -8.40 17.66 -12.32
N VAL A 487 -7.58 18.43 -11.61
CA VAL A 487 -7.10 18.11 -10.25
C VAL A 487 -7.41 19.28 -9.33
N LEU A 488 -6.90 20.47 -9.67
CA LEU A 488 -6.93 21.65 -8.84
C LEU A 488 -8.36 22.23 -8.73
N SER A 489 -9.06 21.80 -7.69
CA SER A 489 -10.33 22.38 -7.24
C SER A 489 -10.14 23.44 -6.15
N GLU A 490 -11.25 24.07 -5.75
CA GLU A 490 -11.34 24.99 -4.60
C GLU A 490 -10.71 24.40 -3.32
N ALA A 491 -10.87 23.08 -3.11
CA ALA A 491 -10.32 22.39 -1.93
C ALA A 491 -8.80 22.56 -1.81
N HIS A 492 -8.08 22.49 -2.93
CA HIS A 492 -6.62 22.61 -2.96
C HIS A 492 -6.18 24.04 -2.66
N GLY A 493 -6.87 25.03 -3.25
CA GLY A 493 -6.61 26.45 -2.98
C GLY A 493 -6.88 26.81 -1.52
N LEU A 494 -8.03 26.39 -0.99
CA LEU A 494 -8.42 26.61 0.41
C LEU A 494 -7.43 25.96 1.37
N ALA A 495 -7.07 24.69 1.14
CA ALA A 495 -6.09 23.99 1.96
C ALA A 495 -4.72 24.67 1.92
N PHE A 496 -4.31 25.21 0.77
CA PHE A 496 -3.04 25.92 0.64
C PHE A 496 -3.01 27.30 1.33
N LEU A 497 -4.17 27.97 1.46
CA LEU A 497 -4.31 29.16 2.33
C LEU A 497 -4.28 28.80 3.82
N LEU A 498 -4.96 27.71 4.18
CA LEU A 498 -5.10 27.26 5.58
C LEU A 498 -3.95 26.36 6.04
N ASP A 499 -2.96 26.10 5.19
CA ASP A 499 -1.71 25.47 5.62
C ASP A 499 -0.80 26.56 6.20
N PRO A 500 -0.44 26.48 7.50
CA PRO A 500 0.41 27.48 8.13
C PRO A 500 1.76 27.64 7.43
N ARG A 501 2.22 26.59 6.73
CA ARG A 501 3.48 26.58 5.98
C ARG A 501 3.44 27.52 4.78
N TYR A 502 2.28 27.57 4.11
CA TYR A 502 2.14 28.21 2.81
C TYR A 502 1.44 29.55 2.89
N ILE A 503 0.26 29.64 3.52
CA ILE A 503 -0.52 30.88 3.67
C ILE A 503 -0.69 31.60 2.31
N GLY A 504 -0.93 30.83 1.24
CA GLY A 504 -1.05 31.35 -0.12
C GLY A 504 0.25 31.84 -0.76
N LYS A 505 1.42 31.41 -0.29
CA LYS A 505 2.71 31.74 -0.92
C LYS A 505 2.67 31.40 -2.41
N SER A 506 3.09 32.30 -3.29
CA SER A 506 3.08 32.15 -4.76
C SER A 506 1.71 32.14 -5.46
N MET A 507 0.60 32.31 -4.73
CA MET A 507 -0.68 32.59 -5.38
C MET A 507 -0.67 34.00 -5.99
N THR A 508 -1.27 34.16 -7.17
CA THR A 508 -1.55 35.49 -7.72
C THR A 508 -2.56 36.22 -6.82
N ARG A 509 -2.53 37.55 -6.81
CA ARG A 509 -3.45 38.36 -5.99
C ARG A 509 -4.90 38.01 -6.31
N ASP A 510 -5.26 38.01 -7.59
CA ASP A 510 -6.64 37.80 -8.02
C ASP A 510 -7.14 36.39 -7.68
N TYR A 511 -6.29 35.36 -7.81
CA TYR A 511 -6.67 34.00 -7.40
C TYR A 511 -6.79 33.87 -5.88
N ARG A 512 -5.89 34.51 -5.13
CA ARG A 512 -5.96 34.53 -3.66
C ARG A 512 -7.25 35.18 -3.18
N GLU A 513 -7.64 36.32 -3.73
CA GLU A 513 -8.89 37.02 -3.39
C GLU A 513 -10.11 36.13 -3.65
N GLN A 514 -10.14 35.42 -4.79
CA GLN A 514 -11.20 34.46 -5.10
C GLN A 514 -11.30 33.33 -4.07
N ILE A 515 -10.16 32.72 -3.68
CA ILE A 515 -10.17 31.64 -2.68
C ILE A 515 -10.50 32.16 -1.27
N GLU A 516 -10.07 33.37 -0.91
CA GLU A 516 -10.45 34.02 0.35
C GLU A 516 -11.97 34.27 0.41
N GLU A 517 -12.58 34.71 -0.70
CA GLU A 517 -14.03 34.87 -0.80
C GLU A 517 -14.78 33.54 -0.59
N LEU A 518 -14.23 32.41 -1.09
CA LEU A 518 -14.79 31.09 -0.84
C LEU A 518 -14.75 30.68 0.64
N ILE A 519 -13.71 31.07 1.40
CA ILE A 519 -13.67 30.86 2.86
C ILE A 519 -14.86 31.56 3.51
N PHE A 520 -15.08 32.83 3.14
CA PHE A 520 -16.07 33.68 3.79
C PHE A 520 -17.52 33.28 3.46
N ASN A 521 -17.74 32.68 2.29
CA ASN A 521 -19.04 32.24 1.82
C ASN A 521 -19.28 30.72 1.99
N PHE A 522 -18.36 29.98 2.64
CA PHE A 522 -18.48 28.53 2.76
C PHE A 522 -19.74 28.14 3.57
N PRO A 523 -20.62 27.26 3.07
CA PRO A 523 -21.89 26.93 3.73
C PRO A 523 -21.70 26.10 5.01
N GLU A 524 -22.66 26.19 5.94
CA GLU A 524 -22.69 25.37 7.16
C GLU A 524 -23.39 24.03 6.96
N THR A 525 -24.49 24.04 6.23
CA THR A 525 -25.30 22.87 5.96
C THR A 525 -25.59 22.77 4.47
N ASP A 526 -25.91 21.57 3.99
CA ASP A 526 -26.31 21.37 2.59
C ASP A 526 -27.66 22.06 2.26
N GLN A 527 -28.40 22.52 3.27
CA GLN A 527 -29.71 23.18 3.15
C GLN A 527 -29.62 24.72 3.24
N ASP A 528 -28.52 25.25 3.80
CA ASP A 528 -28.29 26.68 3.95
C ASP A 528 -27.64 27.28 2.70
N MET A 529 -28.49 27.74 1.78
CA MET A 529 -28.08 28.58 0.65
C MET A 529 -28.12 30.08 0.99
N GLY A 530 -28.46 30.44 2.24
CA GLY A 530 -28.53 31.82 2.72
C GLY A 530 -27.23 32.29 3.37
N LEU A 531 -26.79 33.51 3.06
CA LEU A 531 -25.59 34.11 3.66
C LEU A 531 -25.86 34.51 5.11
N ASN A 532 -25.19 33.86 6.07
CA ASN A 532 -25.13 34.33 7.44
C ASN A 532 -24.03 35.42 7.56
N GLU A 533 -24.43 36.68 7.43
CA GLU A 533 -23.53 37.84 7.47
C GLU A 533 -22.79 38.02 8.80
N GLU A 534 -23.31 37.48 9.91
CA GLU A 534 -22.61 37.48 11.21
C GLU A 534 -21.46 36.49 11.19
N ARG A 535 -21.72 35.27 10.71
CA ARG A 535 -20.69 34.25 10.55
C ARG A 535 -19.63 34.65 9.54
N LYS A 536 -20.03 35.26 8.41
CA LYS A 536 -19.11 35.79 7.41
C LYS A 536 -18.11 36.78 8.01
N ARG A 537 -18.60 37.67 8.88
CA ARG A 537 -17.72 38.59 9.65
C ARG A 537 -16.84 37.85 10.65
N ALA A 538 -17.37 36.87 11.37
CA ALA A 538 -16.61 36.08 12.34
C ALA A 538 -15.46 35.30 11.67
N ILE A 539 -15.74 34.54 10.62
CA ILE A 539 -14.72 33.75 9.91
C ILE A 539 -13.67 34.65 9.22
N SER A 540 -14.07 35.83 8.75
CA SER A 540 -13.14 36.82 8.19
C SER A 540 -12.17 37.39 9.24
N ALA A 541 -12.67 37.68 10.44
CA ALA A 541 -11.82 38.08 11.58
C ALA A 541 -10.87 36.94 11.98
N GLU A 542 -11.40 35.72 12.15
CA GLU A 542 -10.61 34.52 12.47
C GLU A 542 -9.50 34.26 11.44
N TYR A 543 -9.82 34.38 10.14
CA TYR A 543 -8.83 34.22 9.07
C TYR A 543 -7.71 35.26 9.16
N THR A 544 -8.05 36.52 9.45
CA THR A 544 -7.06 37.58 9.62
C THR A 544 -6.13 37.29 10.80
N ASP A 545 -6.68 36.88 11.94
CA ASP A 545 -5.91 36.54 13.14
C ASP A 545 -5.02 35.31 12.92
N TYR A 546 -5.55 34.28 12.27
CA TYR A 546 -4.78 33.10 11.86
C TYR A 546 -3.60 33.47 10.96
N VAL A 547 -3.81 34.32 9.95
CA VAL A 547 -2.74 34.73 9.03
C VAL A 547 -1.64 35.50 9.77
N ILE A 548 -2.01 36.39 10.70
CA ILE A 548 -1.06 37.11 11.55
C ILE A 548 -0.28 36.12 12.41
N TYR A 549 -0.98 35.21 13.09
CA TYR A 549 -0.36 34.19 13.94
C TYR A 549 0.63 33.34 13.14
N ALA A 550 0.22 32.75 12.02
CA ALA A 550 1.06 31.84 11.23
C ALA A 550 2.28 32.55 10.64
N LYS A 551 2.15 33.81 10.20
CA LYS A 551 3.28 34.65 9.77
C LYS A 551 4.27 34.90 10.91
N ASN A 552 3.78 35.18 12.11
CA ASN A 552 4.63 35.39 13.29
C ASN A 552 5.38 34.12 13.69
N GLN A 553 4.71 32.95 13.64
CA GLN A 553 5.37 31.66 13.91
C GLN A 553 6.54 31.41 12.94
N ARG A 554 6.33 31.67 11.65
CA ARG A 554 7.35 31.53 10.61
C ARG A 554 8.49 32.54 10.76
N ALA A 555 8.17 33.82 10.95
CA ALA A 555 9.17 34.89 11.07
C ALA A 555 10.10 34.68 12.28
N ASN A 556 9.55 34.19 13.38
CA ASN A 556 10.31 33.92 14.61
C ASN A 556 10.92 32.52 14.67
N ARG A 557 10.75 31.69 13.61
CA ARG A 557 11.21 30.29 13.55
C ARG A 557 10.90 29.52 14.84
N THR A 558 9.67 29.64 15.32
CA THR A 558 9.30 29.03 16.59
C THR A 558 9.39 27.50 16.53
N PHE A 559 9.48 26.85 17.69
CA PHE A 559 9.46 25.38 17.75
C PHE A 559 8.23 24.77 17.05
N LYS A 560 7.05 25.40 17.21
CA LYS A 560 5.81 24.97 16.54
C LYS A 560 5.93 25.05 15.02
N TRP A 561 6.56 26.11 14.50
CA TRP A 561 6.85 26.25 13.07
C TRP A 561 7.82 25.18 12.59
N GLU A 562 8.94 24.96 13.29
CA GLU A 562 9.93 23.95 12.88
C GLU A 562 9.34 22.55 12.83
N MET A 563 8.44 22.20 13.75
CA MET A 563 7.74 20.91 13.71
C MET A 563 6.89 20.74 12.44
N LEU A 564 6.23 21.81 11.98
CA LEU A 564 5.45 21.82 10.74
C LEU A 564 6.36 21.76 9.52
N GLU A 565 7.42 22.55 9.50
CA GLU A 565 8.39 22.62 8.39
C GLU A 565 9.10 21.27 8.18
N LYS A 566 9.50 20.59 9.27
CA LYS A 566 10.16 19.27 9.23
C LYS A 566 9.18 18.11 9.01
N GLY A 567 7.87 18.36 8.97
CA GLY A 567 6.85 17.31 8.82
C GLY A 567 6.62 16.43 10.05
N ASN A 568 7.20 16.78 11.20
CA ASN A 568 6.96 16.09 12.48
C ASN A 568 5.53 16.34 13.00
N ARG A 569 4.89 17.41 12.52
CA ARG A 569 3.50 17.72 12.78
C ARG A 569 2.80 18.04 11.45
N SER A 570 1.64 17.45 11.23
CA SER A 570 0.84 17.76 10.04
C SER A 570 0.02 19.04 10.21
N PRO A 571 -0.40 19.70 9.11
CA PRO A 571 -1.34 20.81 9.17
C PRO A 571 -2.63 20.42 9.90
N LEU A 572 -3.10 19.18 9.72
CA LEU A 572 -4.27 18.67 10.42
C LEU A 572 -4.08 18.65 11.94
N GLN A 573 -2.95 18.14 12.41
CA GLN A 573 -2.63 18.12 13.84
C GLN A 573 -2.54 19.54 14.40
N PHE A 574 -2.03 20.49 13.64
CA PHE A 574 -2.07 21.92 14.01
C PHE A 574 -3.51 22.40 14.23
N TRP A 575 -4.40 22.22 13.26
CA TRP A 575 -5.80 22.62 13.38
C TRP A 575 -6.56 21.88 14.49
N MET A 576 -6.19 20.63 14.79
CA MET A 576 -6.77 19.89 15.90
C MET A 576 -6.43 20.47 17.28
N THR A 577 -5.21 20.99 17.47
CA THR A 577 -4.66 21.24 18.82
C THR A 577 -4.30 22.69 19.13
N ASP A 578 -4.05 23.54 18.13
CA ASP A 578 -3.63 24.94 18.34
C ASP A 578 -4.66 25.98 17.86
N ALA A 579 -5.75 25.56 17.22
CA ALA A 579 -6.67 26.45 16.52
C ALA A 579 -8.02 26.66 17.24
N ASP A 580 -8.06 26.49 18.57
CA ASP A 580 -9.29 26.67 19.36
C ASP A 580 -9.80 28.12 19.35
N ASP A 581 -8.91 29.08 19.11
CA ASP A 581 -9.24 30.51 18.97
C ASP A 581 -9.99 30.83 17.65
N TRP A 582 -10.03 29.90 16.69
CA TRP A 582 -10.66 30.10 15.37
C TRP A 582 -11.68 28.99 15.06
N PRO A 583 -12.80 28.90 15.80
CA PRO A 583 -13.72 27.75 15.72
C PRO A 583 -14.37 27.57 14.34
N HIS A 584 -14.75 28.64 13.65
CA HIS A 584 -15.40 28.54 12.33
C HIS A 584 -14.37 28.12 11.27
N LEU A 585 -13.19 28.73 11.29
CA LEU A 585 -12.09 28.41 10.40
C LEU A 585 -11.54 27.01 10.65
N LYS A 586 -11.42 26.60 11.92
CA LYS A 586 -10.99 25.26 12.34
C LYS A 586 -11.93 24.20 11.79
N SER A 587 -13.25 24.40 11.82
CA SER A 587 -14.20 23.44 11.26
C SER A 587 -13.95 23.18 9.77
N LEU A 588 -13.74 24.25 8.98
CA LEU A 588 -13.41 24.17 7.56
C LEU A 588 -12.04 23.51 7.33
N ALA A 589 -11.02 23.90 8.09
CA ALA A 589 -9.69 23.36 7.97
C ALA A 589 -9.64 21.85 8.28
N LEU A 590 -10.34 21.40 9.33
CA LEU A 590 -10.43 19.97 9.65
C LEU A 590 -11.12 19.18 8.53
N THR A 591 -12.10 19.77 7.85
CA THR A 591 -12.73 19.17 6.65
C THR A 591 -11.71 19.03 5.53
N LEU A 592 -11.01 20.11 5.18
CA LEU A 592 -10.01 20.13 4.11
C LEU A 592 -8.83 19.18 4.37
N PHE A 593 -8.28 19.18 5.57
CA PHE A 593 -7.12 18.34 5.90
C PHE A 593 -7.47 16.88 6.22
N SER A 594 -8.76 16.50 6.17
CA SER A 594 -9.20 15.10 6.15
C SER A 594 -9.27 14.51 4.73
N LEU A 595 -9.10 15.34 3.71
CA LEU A 595 -9.19 14.96 2.30
C LEU A 595 -7.92 14.25 1.81
N ALA A 596 -8.10 13.17 1.06
CA ALA A 596 -7.00 12.44 0.44
C ALA A 596 -6.60 13.07 -0.91
N PRO A 597 -5.30 13.24 -1.21
CA PRO A 597 -4.86 13.86 -2.46
C PRO A 597 -5.00 12.95 -3.69
N SER A 598 -5.10 11.63 -3.48
CA SER A 598 -5.15 10.63 -4.55
C SER A 598 -6.32 9.69 -4.37
N SER A 599 -6.96 9.30 -5.48
CA SER A 599 -7.99 8.26 -5.51
C SER A 599 -7.44 6.85 -5.53
N VAL A 600 -6.14 6.66 -5.75
CA VAL A 600 -5.51 5.33 -5.85
C VAL A 600 -5.87 4.51 -4.62
N ALA A 601 -6.51 3.37 -4.81
CA ALA A 601 -6.90 2.51 -3.72
C ALA A 601 -5.65 1.97 -3.02
N SER A 602 -5.40 2.40 -1.78
CA SER A 602 -4.16 2.10 -1.07
C SER A 602 -4.45 1.62 0.36
N GLU A 603 -4.24 0.32 0.56
CA GLU A 603 -3.74 -0.26 1.81
C GLU A 603 -2.68 -1.30 1.44
N LYS A 604 -1.66 -0.76 0.76
CA LYS A 604 -0.49 -1.39 0.09
C LYS A 604 -0.81 -2.75 -0.52
N THR A 605 -1.30 -2.72 -1.76
CA THR A 605 -1.47 -3.94 -2.58
C THR A 605 -2.56 -4.88 -2.03
N LEU A 606 -3.52 -4.37 -1.24
CA LEU A 606 -4.87 -4.91 -0.92
C LEU A 606 -4.99 -6.42 -0.68
N CYS A 607 -4.00 -7.05 -0.05
CA CYS A 607 -3.94 -8.51 0.13
C CYS A 607 -3.86 -9.29 -1.19
N LYS A 608 -3.34 -8.73 -2.29
CA LYS A 608 -3.18 -9.39 -3.60
C LYS A 608 -2.49 -10.75 -3.50
N SER A 609 -1.44 -10.86 -2.69
CA SER A 609 -0.76 -12.15 -2.45
C SER A 609 -1.64 -13.13 -1.68
N THR A 610 -2.30 -12.68 -0.62
CA THR A 610 -3.27 -13.46 0.17
C THR A 610 -4.46 -13.92 -0.70
N LEU A 611 -5.03 -13.03 -1.50
CA LEU A 611 -6.16 -13.29 -2.38
C LEU A 611 -5.76 -14.15 -3.58
N ALA A 612 -4.59 -13.94 -4.18
CA ALA A 612 -4.05 -14.82 -5.21
C ALA A 612 -3.75 -16.22 -4.68
N GLN A 613 -3.19 -16.34 -3.47
CA GLN A 613 -3.00 -17.62 -2.80
C GLN A 613 -4.35 -18.30 -2.53
N SER A 614 -5.32 -17.55 -2.01
CA SER A 614 -6.67 -18.06 -1.71
C SER A 614 -7.40 -18.49 -2.97
N SER A 615 -7.36 -17.69 -4.03
CA SER A 615 -7.96 -17.98 -5.34
C SER A 615 -7.37 -19.26 -5.94
N ARG A 616 -6.04 -19.40 -5.94
CA ARG A 616 -5.35 -20.60 -6.44
C ARG A 616 -5.64 -21.85 -5.62
N ARG A 617 -5.79 -21.73 -4.29
CA ARG A 617 -5.91 -22.87 -3.37
C ARG A 617 -7.37 -23.29 -3.10
N ASN A 618 -8.32 -22.36 -3.12
CA ASN A 618 -9.65 -22.55 -2.53
C ASN A 618 -10.82 -22.49 -3.55
N LYS A 619 -10.58 -22.26 -4.84
CA LYS A 619 -11.60 -22.30 -5.93
C LYS A 619 -12.96 -21.67 -5.57
N LEU A 620 -12.92 -20.46 -5.02
CA LEU A 620 -14.11 -19.72 -4.58
C LEU A 620 -14.92 -19.14 -5.74
N SER A 621 -16.22 -18.96 -5.52
CA SER A 621 -17.07 -18.17 -6.42
C SER A 621 -16.66 -16.70 -6.42
N PHE A 622 -17.10 -15.93 -7.43
CA PHE A 622 -16.82 -14.49 -7.48
C PHE A 622 -17.36 -13.76 -6.24
N ASP A 623 -18.61 -14.04 -5.84
CA ASP A 623 -19.24 -13.41 -4.68
C ASP A 623 -18.52 -13.78 -3.37
N ASP A 624 -18.04 -15.02 -3.24
CA ASP A 624 -17.28 -15.44 -2.06
C ASP A 624 -15.88 -14.84 -2.05
N MET A 625 -15.25 -14.64 -3.21
CA MET A 625 -14.00 -13.87 -3.32
C MET A 625 -14.19 -12.40 -2.92
N ARG A 626 -15.32 -11.78 -3.25
CA ARG A 626 -15.65 -10.42 -2.80
C ARG A 626 -15.76 -10.33 -1.29
N ARG A 627 -16.45 -11.29 -0.66
CA ARG A 627 -16.55 -11.37 0.80
C ARG A 627 -15.18 -11.59 1.45
N LEU A 628 -14.37 -12.48 0.89
CA LEU A 628 -13.02 -12.74 1.36
C LEU A 628 -12.14 -11.50 1.24
N ALA A 629 -12.18 -10.79 0.11
CA ALA A 629 -11.46 -9.53 -0.08
C ALA A 629 -11.85 -8.51 0.99
N PHE A 630 -13.16 -8.32 1.23
CA PHE A 630 -13.64 -7.41 2.27
C PHE A 630 -13.08 -7.75 3.66
N ILE A 631 -13.00 -9.04 4.01
CA ILE A 631 -12.40 -9.49 5.28
C ILE A 631 -10.90 -9.21 5.32
N CYS A 632 -10.16 -9.72 4.33
CA CYS A 632 -8.70 -9.68 4.30
C CYS A 632 -8.14 -8.27 4.31
N ILE A 633 -8.84 -7.35 3.65
CA ILE A 633 -8.42 -5.97 3.52
C ILE A 633 -8.71 -5.22 4.83
N ASN A 634 -9.94 -5.31 5.34
CA ASN A 634 -10.37 -4.52 6.51
C ASN A 634 -9.87 -5.06 7.86
N ASP A 635 -9.48 -6.34 7.99
CA ASP A 635 -9.03 -6.90 9.27
C ASP A 635 -7.87 -6.10 9.89
N SER A 636 -6.93 -5.66 9.04
CA SER A 636 -5.75 -4.89 9.45
C SER A 636 -6.09 -3.56 10.13
N GLN A 637 -7.29 -3.01 9.88
CA GLN A 637 -7.78 -1.75 10.45
C GLN A 637 -8.32 -1.91 11.88
N PHE A 638 -8.49 -3.15 12.36
CA PHE A 638 -8.98 -3.46 13.71
C PHE A 638 -7.98 -4.22 14.56
N THR A 639 -7.07 -4.99 13.96
CA THR A 639 -6.18 -5.90 14.71
C THR A 639 -4.86 -5.26 15.16
N GLY A 640 -4.60 -3.99 14.85
CA GLY A 640 -3.67 -3.11 15.59
C GLY A 640 -2.29 -3.68 15.91
N GLY A 641 -1.75 -4.57 15.08
CA GLY A 641 -0.55 -5.33 15.43
C GLY A 641 -0.32 -6.53 14.53
N ARG A 642 0.16 -6.29 13.30
CA ARG A 642 1.09 -7.27 12.75
C ARG A 642 2.31 -7.23 13.68
N VAL A 643 2.55 -8.34 14.38
CA VAL A 643 3.91 -8.80 14.59
C VAL A 643 4.51 -8.79 13.19
N ALA A 644 5.29 -7.75 12.91
CA ALA A 644 6.32 -7.75 11.89
C ALA A 644 7.34 -8.81 12.33
N GLY A 645 6.91 -10.07 12.28
CA GLY A 645 7.77 -11.22 12.29
C GLY A 645 8.19 -11.35 10.85
N ASP A 646 9.46 -11.03 10.63
CA ASP A 646 10.18 -11.19 9.38
C ASP A 646 9.79 -12.49 8.66
N LEU A 647 8.89 -12.36 7.69
CA LEU A 647 9.28 -12.69 6.33
C LEU A 647 9.64 -11.35 5.70
N GLN A 648 10.88 -10.92 5.93
CA GLN A 648 11.62 -10.08 5.00
C GLN A 648 11.54 -10.76 3.63
N ASN A 649 10.50 -10.44 2.88
CA ASN A 649 10.74 -10.00 1.53
C ASN A 649 10.65 -8.49 1.60
N ASN A 650 11.82 -7.85 1.48
CA ASN A 650 11.90 -6.60 0.76
C ASN A 650 11.27 -6.83 -0.63
N THR A 651 9.98 -6.63 -0.70
CA THR A 651 9.29 -6.36 -1.95
C THR A 651 8.48 -5.13 -1.64
N LEU A 652 8.92 -4.04 -2.26
CA LEU A 652 8.13 -2.89 -2.64
C LEU A 652 6.69 -3.30 -3.01
N PRO A 653 5.70 -2.37 -3.02
CA PRO A 653 4.44 -2.64 -3.71
C PRO A 653 4.80 -3.27 -5.05
N ASP A 654 4.19 -4.41 -5.38
CA ASP A 654 4.55 -5.32 -6.47
C ASP A 654 4.57 -4.61 -7.85
N PHE A 655 5.64 -3.83 -8.04
CA PHE A 655 6.07 -3.07 -9.20
C PHE A 655 7.58 -3.20 -9.41
N MET A 656 8.36 -3.75 -8.46
CA MET A 656 9.75 -4.12 -8.71
C MET A 656 10.38 -4.96 -7.58
N GLY A 657 11.21 -5.92 -7.97
CA GLY A 657 12.13 -6.63 -7.10
C GLY A 657 13.29 -5.73 -6.65
N ASP A 658 13.80 -6.06 -5.48
CA ASP A 658 14.73 -5.27 -4.68
C ASP A 658 16.15 -5.18 -5.29
N THR A 659 16.70 -3.97 -5.38
CA THR A 659 18.02 -3.57 -4.82
C THR A 659 18.33 -2.10 -5.14
N ALA A 660 18.76 -1.36 -4.10
CA ALA A 660 19.44 -0.05 -4.15
C ALA A 660 18.65 1.27 -4.21
N LEU A 661 17.47 1.39 -3.58
CA LEU A 661 16.78 2.69 -3.43
C LEU A 661 16.36 3.01 -1.99
N SER A 662 17.34 3.13 -1.09
CA SER A 662 17.15 3.88 0.17
C SER A 662 17.25 5.39 -0.12
N PRO A 663 16.43 6.26 0.52
CA PRO A 663 16.55 7.73 0.43
C PRO A 663 17.97 8.26 0.67
N ASP A 664 18.77 7.56 1.48
CA ASP A 664 20.17 7.92 1.76
C ASP A 664 21.08 7.80 0.52
N GLY A 665 20.70 6.99 -0.47
CA GLY A 665 21.44 6.83 -1.72
C GLY A 665 21.20 7.95 -2.74
N MET A 666 20.03 8.60 -2.72
CA MET A 666 19.75 9.73 -3.63
C MET A 666 20.41 11.03 -3.16
N MET A 667 20.61 11.22 -1.85
CA MET A 667 21.32 12.39 -1.30
C MET A 667 22.84 12.39 -1.62
N MET A 668 23.43 11.25 -2.02
CA MET A 668 24.84 11.20 -2.42
C MET A 668 25.11 11.77 -3.82
N TRP A 669 24.10 11.97 -4.67
CA TRP A 669 24.26 12.52 -6.02
C TRP A 669 24.00 14.03 -6.10
N MET A 670 23.74 14.69 -4.97
CA MET A 670 23.55 16.15 -4.88
C MET A 670 24.60 16.86 -4.00
N ILE A 671 25.85 16.35 -4.00
CA ILE A 671 27.04 17.13 -3.59
C ILE A 671 28.01 17.22 -4.75
#